data_AF-A0A8P4K2F1-F1
#
_entry.id   AF-A0A8P4K2F1-F1
#
_cell.length_a   1.000
_cell.length_b   1.000
_cell.length_c   1.000
_cell.angle_alpha   90.00
_cell.angle_beta   90.00
_cell.angle_gamma   90.00
#
_symmetry.space_group_name_H-M   'P 1'
#
loop_
_entity.id
_entity.type
_entity.pdbx_description
1 polymer ?
#
loop_
_entity_poly.entity_id
_entity_poly.type
_entity_poly.pdbx_seq_one_letter_code
_entity_poly.pdbx_strand_id
1 'polypeptide(L)'
;MDSLLLFMSFVFLGSVLGQVSYSIPEEMAKGSLVGNIAQDLGLDVKRLKTGKARIYTREGPEYIELNKERGVLVIKEPIDREALCGQTTPCALDFQIILENPMQFYSITVEITDINDNSPGFKNSEIKFDINELSQIGSKFVLEKAIDNDVGVNGLQGYSLSSSGIFSLNPYRIGSSRNVEMVLKKHLDREKQQRLFLVLTALDGGDPQLSGTMLIVITVLDANDNAPVCTQTEYKTNVKENSLKGAVLTTVSASDADEGPHGRIQYSISNVPEGALEMFHVDKDNGVVTLMGKLDYEKFRHYEIDVQASDEGGNSDVCKVIIEVLDTNDNPPAINIMSALSIIAVMTVHDPDSDDNGFVKCILGENVPFVIKSTSNGFYSLVTDSDLDRETASEYNITVTCSDEGVPSLSSSVTLTLQISDVNDNAPVFERSSYEAYIVENNTPGLSIFTVKARDADWNQNARVSYILEDSSVNGVPVSSYVSVSADSGVIHAVRSFDYEQIKDFQFRVKAQDGGSPPLSSNVSVKIMIQDQNDNPPQVLYPVQTGGSLVAEMVPRSADVGYLVTKVVAVDVDSGQNAWLSYKLQKATDRALFEVGLQNGEIRTIRQVTDKDAVKQRLTVIVEDNGQPSRSATVIVNVAVADSFPEVLSEFTDFTHDKEYNDNLTFYLVLALAVVSFLFITCLVVIISVKIYRWRQSRVLYHSNLPVIPYYPPRYSDTLGTGTLQHVYNYEVCRTTDSRKSDYMKCIFSKPDNKYWIYHHGWFNWTNVNPPQWDDLDFGRNMILQL
;
A
#
# COMPACT_ATOMS: atom_id res chain seq x y z
N MET A 1 113.71 51.66 96.06
CA MET A 1 112.41 52.36 96.06
C MET A 1 111.30 51.40 96.42
N ASP A 2 110.77 51.41 97.64
CA ASP A 2 111.39 51.53 98.96
C ASP A 2 110.36 51.14 100.03
N SER A 3 110.85 50.59 101.15
CA SER A 3 110.19 50.46 102.46
C SER A 3 108.91 49.57 102.56
N LEU A 4 108.82 48.59 103.48
CA LEU A 4 108.68 48.73 104.95
C LEU A 4 107.50 49.68 105.30
N LEU A 5 106.40 49.30 105.97
CA LEU A 5 106.24 48.68 107.30
C LEU A 5 104.82 48.04 107.41
N LEU A 6 104.64 46.84 107.96
CA LEU A 6 104.41 46.50 109.40
C LEU A 6 102.90 46.56 109.80
N PHE A 7 102.16 45.45 109.75
CA PHE A 7 101.96 44.43 110.82
C PHE A 7 100.87 44.80 111.84
N MET A 8 99.75 44.05 111.82
CA MET A 8 98.85 43.91 112.97
C MET A 8 98.39 42.45 113.06
N SER A 9 98.73 41.80 114.17
CA SER A 9 98.52 40.36 114.39
C SER A 9 97.27 40.13 115.23
N PHE A 10 96.24 39.52 114.65
CA PHE A 10 95.17 38.87 115.41
C PHE A 10 95.36 37.35 115.37
N VAL A 11 95.58 36.75 116.53
CA VAL A 11 95.65 35.30 116.70
C VAL A 11 94.22 34.74 116.71
N PHE A 12 93.84 34.01 115.65
CA PHE A 12 92.65 33.17 115.64
C PHE A 12 93.06 31.69 115.78
N LEU A 13 92.49 31.01 116.78
CA LEU A 13 92.54 29.56 116.89
C LEU A 13 91.59 28.93 115.86
N GLY A 14 92.15 28.43 114.75
CA GLY A 14 91.39 27.68 113.75
C GLY A 14 91.23 26.20 114.15
N SER A 15 89.99 25.76 114.37
CA SER A 15 89.65 24.33 114.37
C SER A 15 89.27 23.91 112.96
N VAL A 16 90.18 23.22 112.27
CA VAL A 16 89.95 22.75 110.89
C VAL A 16 89.22 21.41 110.93
N LEU A 17 87.92 21.42 110.59
CA LEU A 17 87.21 20.23 110.15
C LEU A 17 87.56 19.99 108.67
N GLY A 18 88.40 18.98 108.41
CA GLY A 18 88.71 18.57 107.05
C GLY A 18 87.57 17.72 106.47
N GLN A 19 86.89 18.24 105.46
CA GLN A 19 86.03 17.47 104.56
C GLN A 19 86.71 17.39 103.20
N VAL A 20 86.71 16.21 102.59
CA VAL A 20 87.26 15.98 101.24
C VAL A 20 86.21 15.27 100.41
N SER A 21 86.01 15.74 99.19
CA SER A 21 85.19 15.06 98.19
C SER A 21 86.06 14.56 97.04
N TYR A 22 85.84 13.31 96.63
CA TYR A 22 86.38 12.76 95.39
C TYR A 22 85.24 12.48 94.42
N SER A 23 85.56 12.48 93.13
CA SER A 23 84.67 12.07 92.06
C SER A 23 85.38 10.96 91.30
N ILE A 24 84.69 9.84 91.12
CA ILE A 24 85.21 8.67 90.41
C ILE A 24 84.18 8.12 89.43
N PRO A 25 84.60 7.61 88.27
CA PRO A 25 83.74 6.76 87.46
C PRO A 25 83.33 5.50 88.23
N GLU A 26 82.17 4.97 87.86
CA GLU A 26 81.77 3.62 88.24
C GLU A 26 82.58 2.53 87.52
N GLU A 27 82.27 1.26 87.76
CA GLU A 27 82.94 0.08 87.16
C GLU A 27 84.50 0.08 87.25
N MET A 28 85.04 0.89 88.17
CA MET A 28 86.48 0.95 88.40
C MET A 28 86.99 -0.37 88.97
N ALA A 29 88.00 -0.95 88.30
CA ALA A 29 88.60 -2.21 88.70
C ALA A 29 89.07 -2.19 90.18
N LYS A 30 88.89 -3.32 90.87
CA LYS A 30 89.33 -3.51 92.27
C LYS A 30 90.81 -3.15 92.45
N GLY A 31 91.11 -2.33 93.45
CA GLY A 31 92.43 -1.78 93.75
C GLY A 31 92.75 -0.45 93.06
N SER A 32 91.86 0.08 92.21
CA SER A 32 92.04 1.39 91.58
C SER A 32 92.06 2.53 92.61
N LEU A 33 92.81 3.59 92.30
CA LEU A 33 93.03 4.74 93.17
C LEU A 33 91.82 5.68 93.14
N VAL A 34 91.25 5.98 94.31
CA VAL A 34 90.17 6.98 94.49
C VAL A 34 90.74 8.36 94.81
N GLY A 35 91.75 8.43 95.69
CA GLY A 35 92.32 9.71 96.13
C GLY A 35 93.42 9.57 97.19
N ASN A 36 94.24 10.61 97.36
CA ASN A 36 95.36 10.61 98.31
C ASN A 36 95.01 11.31 99.62
N ILE A 37 94.19 10.64 100.43
CA ILE A 37 93.61 11.22 101.64
C ILE A 37 94.65 11.67 102.68
N ALA A 38 95.86 11.09 102.69
CA ALA A 38 96.97 11.57 103.52
C ALA A 38 97.46 12.95 103.08
N GLN A 39 97.67 13.15 101.78
CA GLN A 39 98.07 14.43 101.22
C GLN A 39 96.96 15.48 101.36
N ASP A 40 95.73 15.11 101.02
CA ASP A 40 94.62 16.06 100.90
C ASP A 40 94.10 16.54 102.27
N LEU A 41 94.24 15.73 103.33
CA LEU A 41 93.99 16.14 104.72
C LEU A 41 95.24 16.66 105.47
N GLY A 42 96.41 16.71 104.82
CA GLY A 42 97.67 17.11 105.47
C GLY A 42 98.14 16.16 106.59
N LEU A 43 97.79 14.87 106.50
CA LEU A 43 98.13 13.82 107.46
C LEU A 43 99.41 13.08 107.05
N ASP A 44 100.40 12.98 107.96
CA ASP A 44 101.53 12.07 107.77
C ASP A 44 101.02 10.62 107.68
N VAL A 45 101.52 9.84 106.71
CA VAL A 45 101.23 8.41 106.56
C VAL A 45 101.58 7.64 107.85
N LYS A 46 102.60 8.07 108.61
CA LYS A 46 102.90 7.52 109.94
C LYS A 46 101.75 7.75 110.93
N ARG A 47 101.06 8.90 110.87
CA ARG A 47 99.91 9.24 111.73
C ARG A 47 98.70 8.35 111.42
N LEU A 48 98.47 7.97 110.15
CA LEU A 48 97.43 6.98 109.80
C LEU A 48 97.68 5.61 110.44
N LYS A 49 98.95 5.18 110.52
CA LYS A 49 99.34 3.93 111.19
C LYS A 49 99.24 4.04 112.72
N THR A 50 99.85 5.05 113.35
CA THR A 50 99.83 5.20 114.82
C THR A 50 98.45 5.51 115.37
N GLY A 51 97.63 6.25 114.61
CA GLY A 51 96.24 6.56 114.95
C GLY A 51 95.23 5.48 114.55
N LYS A 52 95.68 4.28 114.13
CA LYS A 52 94.82 3.15 113.71
C LYS A 52 93.69 3.55 112.75
N ALA A 53 93.99 4.41 111.77
CA ALA A 53 92.97 4.98 110.89
C ALA A 53 92.07 3.90 110.27
N ARG A 54 90.75 4.08 110.34
CA ARG A 54 89.75 3.15 109.77
C ARG A 54 88.59 3.92 109.14
N ILE A 55 88.02 3.35 108.09
CA ILE A 55 86.75 3.81 107.52
C ILE A 55 85.61 3.35 108.45
N TYR A 56 84.56 4.16 108.50
CA TYR A 56 83.28 3.86 109.11
C TYR A 56 82.18 4.33 108.14
N THR A 57 81.48 3.39 107.53
CA THR A 57 80.22 3.59 106.82
C THR A 57 79.07 3.43 107.81
N ARG A 58 77.95 4.15 107.60
CA ARG A 58 76.78 4.03 108.50
C ARG A 58 76.04 2.72 108.27
N GLU A 59 75.72 2.41 107.02
CA GLU A 59 75.05 1.19 106.54
C GLU A 59 75.55 0.90 105.11
N GLY A 60 75.47 -0.37 104.67
CA GLY A 60 75.89 -0.81 103.33
C GLY A 60 77.29 -1.46 103.26
N PRO A 61 77.62 -2.15 102.14
CA PRO A 61 78.94 -2.72 101.91
C PRO A 61 80.01 -1.63 101.76
N GLU A 62 81.23 -1.95 102.22
CA GLU A 62 82.38 -1.06 102.08
C GLU A 62 82.98 -1.17 100.66
N TYR A 63 82.48 -0.39 99.72
CA TYR A 63 83.05 -0.32 98.36
C TYR A 63 84.47 0.27 98.30
N ILE A 64 84.88 1.02 99.33
CA ILE A 64 86.16 1.76 99.36
C ILE A 64 86.98 1.33 100.60
N GLU A 65 88.28 1.10 100.39
CA GLU A 65 89.25 0.70 101.41
C GLU A 65 90.33 1.78 101.61
N LEU A 66 90.76 1.99 102.86
CA LEU A 66 91.88 2.87 103.20
C LEU A 66 93.20 2.10 103.23
N ASN A 67 94.05 2.31 102.22
CA ASN A 67 95.42 1.81 102.22
C ASN A 67 96.30 2.65 103.17
N LYS A 68 96.42 2.17 104.41
CA LYS A 68 97.17 2.82 105.51
C LYS A 68 98.69 2.85 105.29
N GLU A 69 99.21 2.15 104.28
CA GLU A 69 100.63 2.11 103.96
C GLU A 69 101.05 3.23 103.02
N ARG A 70 100.16 3.59 102.09
CA ARG A 70 100.38 4.62 101.08
C ARG A 70 99.62 5.91 101.39
N GLY A 71 98.65 5.88 102.30
CA GLY A 71 97.83 7.03 102.65
C GLY A 71 96.72 7.34 101.64
N VAL A 72 96.28 6.34 100.88
CA VAL A 72 95.35 6.51 99.76
C VAL A 72 94.07 5.70 99.95
N LEU A 73 92.98 6.15 99.35
CA LEU A 73 91.73 5.38 99.20
C LEU A 73 91.77 4.58 97.90
N VAL A 74 91.31 3.33 97.96
CA VAL A 74 91.24 2.41 96.82
C VAL A 74 89.90 1.69 96.74
N ILE A 75 89.51 1.28 95.53
CA ILE A 75 88.30 0.47 95.31
C ILE A 75 88.47 -0.93 95.90
N LYS A 76 87.53 -1.35 96.74
CA LYS A 76 87.51 -2.67 97.38
C LYS A 76 86.63 -3.66 96.61
N GLU A 77 85.51 -3.21 96.07
CA GLU A 77 84.60 -3.96 95.20
C GLU A 77 84.13 -3.02 94.08
N PRO A 78 83.91 -3.49 92.84
CA PRO A 78 83.35 -2.66 91.77
C PRO A 78 82.05 -2.00 92.22
N ILE A 79 81.84 -0.78 91.74
CA ILE A 79 80.66 0.02 92.06
C ILE A 79 79.83 0.05 90.77
N ASP A 80 78.66 -0.57 90.84
CA ASP A 80 77.56 -0.50 89.87
C ASP A 80 76.61 0.60 90.40
N ARG A 81 76.47 1.70 89.66
CA ARG A 81 75.72 2.88 90.09
C ARG A 81 74.21 2.67 89.91
N GLU A 82 73.78 1.88 88.94
CA GLU A 82 72.39 1.56 88.64
C GLU A 82 71.78 0.71 89.78
N ALA A 83 72.54 -0.27 90.28
CA ALA A 83 72.16 -1.08 91.43
C ALA A 83 72.21 -0.31 92.75
N LEU A 84 73.14 0.66 92.89
CA LEU A 84 73.31 1.45 94.12
C LEU A 84 72.28 2.59 94.25
N CYS A 85 72.07 3.35 93.17
CA CYS A 85 71.33 4.61 93.14
C CYS A 85 70.16 4.60 92.15
N GLY A 86 70.11 3.67 91.19
CA GLY A 86 69.18 3.70 90.07
C GLY A 86 69.28 5.04 89.32
N GLN A 87 68.12 5.60 88.94
CA GLN A 87 68.06 6.91 88.28
C GLN A 87 68.24 8.12 89.23
N THR A 88 68.82 7.94 90.42
CA THR A 88 68.97 9.02 91.43
C THR A 88 70.29 9.76 91.26
N THR A 89 70.23 11.07 91.04
CA THR A 89 71.41 11.96 90.91
C THR A 89 71.37 13.11 91.92
N PRO A 90 72.50 13.49 92.55
CA PRO A 90 73.83 12.86 92.47
C PRO A 90 73.88 11.52 93.23
N CYS A 91 74.69 10.58 92.76
CA CYS A 91 74.97 9.32 93.45
C CYS A 91 76.29 9.47 94.22
N ALA A 92 76.28 9.27 95.54
CA ALA A 92 77.45 9.48 96.37
C ALA A 92 77.54 8.51 97.55
N LEU A 93 78.78 8.09 97.84
CA LEU A 93 79.13 7.27 99.00
C LEU A 93 79.69 8.16 100.12
N ASP A 94 78.93 8.32 101.20
CA ASP A 94 79.35 9.06 102.39
C ASP A 94 79.92 8.12 103.47
N PHE A 95 81.16 8.37 103.88
CA PHE A 95 81.81 7.65 104.97
C PHE A 95 82.76 8.53 105.77
N GLN A 96 83.17 8.05 106.95
CA GLN A 96 84.09 8.77 107.82
C GLN A 96 85.38 8.01 108.03
N ILE A 97 86.52 8.70 108.01
CA ILE A 97 87.80 8.15 108.48
C ILE A 97 88.00 8.60 109.93
N ILE A 98 88.15 7.61 110.81
CA ILE A 98 88.34 7.80 112.24
C ILE A 98 89.80 7.51 112.58
N LEU A 99 90.48 8.47 113.20
CA LEU A 99 91.80 8.30 113.81
C LEU A 99 91.66 8.33 115.33
N GLU A 100 92.40 7.48 116.03
CA GLU A 100 92.45 7.37 117.48
C GLU A 100 93.67 8.13 118.06
N ASN A 101 93.59 8.58 119.31
CA ASN A 101 94.66 9.19 120.12
C ASN A 101 95.50 10.30 119.42
N PRO A 102 95.01 11.56 119.37
CA PRO A 102 93.67 12.02 119.74
C PRO A 102 92.60 11.54 118.75
N MET A 103 91.34 11.48 119.21
CA MET A 103 90.20 11.16 118.35
C MET A 103 89.97 12.27 117.32
N GLN A 104 89.99 11.92 116.04
CA GLN A 104 89.72 12.83 114.93
C GLN A 104 88.80 12.13 113.92
N PHE A 105 87.84 12.88 113.39
CA PHE A 105 86.89 12.42 112.38
C PHE A 105 87.05 13.28 111.14
N TYR A 106 87.18 12.63 109.99
CA TYR A 106 87.19 13.27 108.68
C TYR A 106 86.01 12.69 107.91
N SER A 107 85.17 13.56 107.32
CA SER A 107 84.08 13.13 106.45
C SER A 107 84.56 13.12 105.00
N ILE A 108 84.30 12.02 104.31
CA ILE A 108 84.65 11.82 102.91
C ILE A 108 83.38 11.47 102.15
N THR A 109 83.12 12.23 101.09
CA THR A 109 82.05 11.98 100.14
C THR A 109 82.71 11.57 98.84
N VAL A 110 82.32 10.42 98.28
CA VAL A 110 82.81 9.97 96.97
C VAL A 110 81.64 9.93 96.01
N GLU A 111 81.58 10.92 95.12
CA GLU A 111 80.59 11.02 94.06
C GLU A 111 80.91 10.02 92.95
N ILE A 112 79.93 9.19 92.60
CA ILE A 112 80.03 8.18 91.55
C ILE A 112 79.49 8.79 90.27
N THR A 113 80.37 9.01 89.30
CA THR A 113 79.99 9.51 87.97
C THR A 113 79.64 8.36 87.05
N ASP A 114 78.45 8.51 86.46
CA ASP A 114 77.82 7.62 85.51
C ASP A 114 78.68 7.35 84.25
N ILE A 115 78.71 6.10 83.80
CA ILE A 115 79.31 5.66 82.52
C ILE A 115 78.21 5.19 81.57
N ASN A 116 78.41 5.37 80.26
CA ASN A 116 77.50 4.86 79.22
C ASN A 116 77.73 3.35 79.00
N ASP A 117 77.24 2.50 79.90
CA ASP A 117 77.37 1.04 79.81
C ASP A 117 76.03 0.31 79.61
N ASN A 118 74.89 0.97 79.85
CA ASN A 118 73.57 0.50 79.43
C ASN A 118 73.18 1.12 78.07
N SER A 119 72.48 0.35 77.25
CA SER A 119 71.92 0.84 75.99
C SER A 119 70.40 1.01 76.10
N PRO A 120 69.78 2.05 75.52
CA PRO A 120 68.33 2.19 75.48
C PRO A 120 67.62 0.94 74.96
N GLY A 121 66.69 0.37 75.74
CA GLY A 121 65.98 -0.87 75.41
C GLY A 121 64.46 -0.69 75.28
N PHE A 122 63.84 -1.32 74.29
CA PHE A 122 62.38 -1.43 74.20
C PHE A 122 61.87 -2.70 74.89
N LYS A 123 60.69 -2.63 75.51
CA LYS A 123 60.07 -3.79 76.17
C LYS A 123 59.65 -4.86 75.15
N ASN A 124 59.14 -4.43 74.00
CA ASN A 124 58.76 -5.27 72.88
C ASN A 124 59.68 -4.99 71.68
N SER A 125 60.10 -6.04 70.97
CA SER A 125 60.93 -5.91 69.75
C SER A 125 60.12 -5.56 68.50
N GLU A 126 58.81 -5.77 68.53
CA GLU A 126 57.86 -5.51 67.45
C GLU A 126 56.59 -4.86 68.02
N ILE A 127 56.05 -3.86 67.31
CA ILE A 127 54.71 -3.30 67.54
C ILE A 127 53.92 -3.33 66.22
N LYS A 128 52.63 -3.67 66.30
CA LYS A 128 51.74 -3.79 65.13
C LYS A 128 50.66 -2.72 65.18
N PHE A 129 50.40 -2.10 64.03
CA PHE A 129 49.29 -1.19 63.82
C PHE A 129 48.50 -1.62 62.59
N ASP A 130 47.18 -1.69 62.74
CA ASP A 130 46.26 -1.79 61.61
C ASP A 130 45.62 -0.41 61.44
N ILE A 131 45.90 0.25 60.30
CA ILE A 131 45.56 1.66 60.06
C ILE A 131 44.73 1.76 58.79
N ASN A 132 43.49 2.24 58.91
CA ASN A 132 42.63 2.49 57.74
C ASN A 132 43.20 3.61 56.86
N GLU A 133 43.15 3.47 55.55
CA GLU A 133 43.83 4.41 54.65
C GLU A 133 43.23 5.82 54.58
N LEU A 134 41.93 5.94 54.86
CA LEU A 134 41.23 7.21 55.04
C LEU A 134 41.61 7.94 56.35
N SER A 135 42.59 7.41 57.11
CA SER A 135 43.15 8.09 58.28
C SER A 135 43.65 9.49 57.92
N GLN A 136 43.13 10.50 58.63
CA GLN A 136 43.44 11.90 58.34
C GLN A 136 44.92 12.21 58.61
N ILE A 137 45.53 13.03 57.75
CA ILE A 137 46.88 13.57 57.97
C ILE A 137 46.92 14.32 59.32
N GLY A 138 47.91 14.00 60.15
CA GLY A 138 48.01 14.48 61.53
C GLY A 138 47.51 13.47 62.58
N SER A 139 46.90 12.35 62.17
CA SER A 139 46.56 11.23 63.07
C SER A 139 47.80 10.71 63.80
N LYS A 140 47.61 10.33 65.07
CA LYS A 140 48.67 9.98 66.01
C LYS A 140 48.57 8.54 66.48
N PHE A 141 49.71 7.85 66.47
CA PHE A 141 49.85 6.46 66.90
C PHE A 141 50.87 6.41 68.03
N VAL A 142 50.46 5.87 69.18
CA VAL A 142 51.28 5.88 70.41
C VAL A 142 52.27 4.72 70.36
N LEU A 143 53.56 5.04 70.50
CA LEU A 143 54.67 4.09 70.53
C LEU A 143 55.15 3.88 71.96
N GLU A 144 55.73 2.70 72.24
CA GLU A 144 56.39 2.44 73.53
C GLU A 144 57.63 3.33 73.72
N LYS A 145 57.86 3.73 74.97
CA LYS A 145 59.08 4.44 75.38
C LYS A 145 60.19 3.42 75.63
N ALA A 146 61.37 3.64 75.07
CA ALA A 146 62.58 2.94 75.48
C ALA A 146 62.94 3.30 76.93
N ILE A 147 63.48 2.32 77.65
CA ILE A 147 63.99 2.45 79.00
C ILE A 147 65.51 2.39 78.91
N ASP A 148 66.15 3.27 79.65
CA ASP A 148 67.58 3.36 79.77
C ASP A 148 67.90 3.52 81.26
N ASN A 149 68.93 2.86 81.74
CA ASN A 149 69.27 2.85 83.16
C ASN A 149 70.21 4.00 83.52
N ASP A 150 71.03 4.44 82.56
CA ASP A 150 72.04 5.48 82.70
C ASP A 150 71.38 6.86 82.87
N VAL A 151 72.12 7.83 83.42
CA VAL A 151 71.57 9.16 83.78
C VAL A 151 72.28 10.33 83.10
N GLY A 152 71.64 11.50 83.14
CA GLY A 152 72.21 12.73 82.61
C GLY A 152 72.34 12.71 81.09
N VAL A 153 73.56 12.56 80.59
CA VAL A 153 73.89 12.59 79.15
C VAL A 153 73.90 11.18 78.54
N ASN A 154 74.30 10.19 79.33
CA ASN A 154 74.38 8.77 78.93
C ASN A 154 72.99 8.11 78.93
N GLY A 155 72.03 8.61 79.71
CA GLY A 155 70.64 8.17 79.55
C GLY A 155 70.01 8.62 78.21
N LEU A 156 68.97 7.91 77.77
CA LEU A 156 68.12 8.20 76.60
C LEU A 156 67.93 9.69 76.28
N GLN A 157 68.54 10.15 75.18
CA GLN A 157 68.43 11.52 74.67
C GLN A 157 67.39 11.67 73.55
N GLY A 158 67.11 10.63 72.77
CA GLY A 158 66.28 10.84 71.58
C GLY A 158 65.71 9.59 70.92
N TYR A 159 64.82 9.86 69.96
CA TYR A 159 64.23 8.86 69.07
C TYR A 159 64.40 9.29 67.62
N SER A 160 64.73 8.34 66.77
CA SER A 160 64.74 8.47 65.32
C SER A 160 63.83 7.41 64.70
N LEU A 161 63.21 7.72 63.57
CA LEU A 161 62.34 6.80 62.82
C LEU A 161 62.90 6.66 61.41
N SER A 162 62.98 5.43 60.91
CA SER A 162 63.39 5.14 59.53
C SER A 162 62.56 5.95 58.53
N SER A 163 63.22 6.66 57.61
CA SER A 163 62.56 7.56 56.68
C SER A 163 61.70 6.80 55.65
N SER A 164 60.38 6.87 55.80
CA SER A 164 59.40 6.47 54.77
C SER A 164 58.77 7.67 54.05
N GLY A 165 58.89 8.87 54.60
CA GLY A 165 58.21 10.08 54.11
C GLY A 165 56.67 10.07 54.26
N ILE A 166 56.09 8.99 54.80
CA ILE A 166 54.64 8.82 55.08
C ILE A 166 54.37 9.10 56.57
N PHE A 167 55.25 8.61 57.45
CA PHE A 167 55.18 8.81 58.89
C PHE A 167 56.37 9.64 59.39
N SER A 168 56.17 10.36 60.49
CA SER A 168 57.21 11.12 61.21
C SER A 168 56.95 11.07 62.71
N LEU A 169 57.99 11.17 63.53
CA LEU A 169 57.79 11.34 64.98
C LEU A 169 57.30 12.74 65.30
N ASN A 170 56.34 12.85 66.23
CA ASN A 170 56.02 14.11 66.88
C ASN A 170 57.22 14.54 67.75
N PRO A 171 57.58 15.84 67.84
CA PRO A 171 58.73 16.26 68.64
C PRO A 171 58.63 15.84 70.10
N TYR A 172 59.44 14.85 70.49
CA TYR A 172 59.53 14.36 71.85
C TYR A 172 60.38 15.31 72.70
N ARG A 173 60.03 15.47 73.98
CA ARG A 173 60.84 16.20 74.96
C ARG A 173 61.41 15.22 75.98
N ILE A 174 62.72 15.24 76.13
CA ILE A 174 63.46 14.49 77.15
C ILE A 174 62.87 14.82 78.53
N GLY A 175 62.73 13.81 79.39
CA GLY A 175 62.09 13.94 80.71
C GLY A 175 60.56 14.04 80.69
N SER A 176 59.90 13.99 79.53
CA SER A 176 58.44 13.93 79.46
C SER A 176 57.89 12.56 79.91
N SER A 177 56.83 12.57 80.72
CA SER A 177 56.05 11.38 81.08
C SER A 177 55.12 10.89 79.96
N ARG A 178 55.06 11.60 78.82
CA ARG A 178 54.31 11.17 77.64
C ARG A 178 55.07 10.08 76.88
N ASN A 179 54.33 9.22 76.20
CA ASN A 179 54.87 8.27 75.24
C ASN A 179 55.30 8.97 73.95
N VAL A 180 56.08 8.28 73.13
CA VAL A 180 56.47 8.74 71.79
C VAL A 180 55.24 8.62 70.86
N GLU A 181 55.01 9.60 70.00
CA GLU A 181 53.89 9.60 69.06
C GLU A 181 54.41 9.58 67.62
N MET A 182 54.03 8.57 66.83
CA MET A 182 54.16 8.58 65.38
C MET A 182 52.99 9.33 64.77
N VAL A 183 53.24 10.17 63.77
CA VAL A 183 52.25 11.04 63.12
C VAL A 183 52.21 10.76 61.63
N LEU A 184 51.01 10.56 61.10
CA LEU A 184 50.77 10.42 59.66
C LEU A 184 50.95 11.78 58.95
N LYS A 185 51.77 11.82 57.89
CA LYS A 185 52.13 13.03 57.13
C LYS A 185 51.66 13.02 55.67
N LYS A 186 51.34 11.86 55.12
CA LYS A 186 50.74 11.66 53.80
C LYS A 186 49.60 10.65 53.95
N HIS A 187 48.66 10.64 53.00
CA HIS A 187 47.68 9.57 52.93
C HIS A 187 48.37 8.21 52.74
N LEU A 188 47.71 7.17 53.28
CA LEU A 188 48.00 5.78 52.94
C LEU A 188 47.18 5.43 51.68
N ASP A 189 47.53 4.30 51.08
CA ASP A 189 47.05 3.82 49.77
C ASP A 189 47.40 2.32 49.76
N ARG A 190 46.41 1.46 50.02
CA ARG A 190 46.56 0.01 50.21
C ARG A 190 46.84 -0.68 48.89
N GLU A 191 46.19 -0.25 47.81
CA GLU A 191 46.29 -0.74 46.43
C GLU A 191 47.74 -0.62 45.95
N LYS A 192 48.42 0.44 46.38
CA LYS A 192 49.86 0.64 46.14
C LYS A 192 50.75 -0.04 47.17
N GLN A 193 50.41 -0.01 48.46
CA GLN A 193 51.24 -0.62 49.51
C GLN A 193 50.45 -1.05 50.76
N GLN A 194 49.87 -2.25 50.71
CA GLN A 194 49.15 -2.91 51.81
C GLN A 194 49.94 -3.04 53.14
N ARG A 195 51.28 -3.09 53.11
CA ARG A 195 52.12 -3.24 54.33
C ARG A 195 53.36 -2.35 54.34
N LEU A 196 53.61 -1.70 55.47
CA LEU A 196 54.80 -0.89 55.71
C LEU A 196 55.59 -1.40 56.92
N PHE A 197 56.91 -1.32 56.81
CA PHE A 197 57.85 -1.69 57.87
C PHE A 197 58.70 -0.46 58.20
N LEU A 198 58.65 0.00 59.45
CA LEU A 198 59.46 1.11 59.94
C LEU A 198 60.31 0.65 61.12
N VAL A 199 61.49 1.23 61.31
CA VAL A 199 62.35 0.97 62.48
C VAL A 199 62.39 2.22 63.33
N LEU A 200 61.98 2.09 64.59
CA LEU A 200 62.17 3.10 65.63
C LEU A 200 63.51 2.83 66.32
N THR A 201 64.38 3.83 66.36
CA THR A 201 65.69 3.77 67.03
C THR A 201 65.67 4.72 68.23
N ALA A 202 65.95 4.21 69.42
CA ALA A 202 66.24 5.00 70.60
C ALA A 202 67.75 5.23 70.71
N LEU A 203 68.17 6.44 71.08
CA LEU A 203 69.56 6.88 71.13
C LEU A 203 69.86 7.51 72.49
N ASP A 204 70.99 7.12 73.09
CA ASP A 204 71.60 7.83 74.20
C ASP A 204 72.41 9.06 73.73
N GLY A 205 73.16 9.68 74.64
CA GLY A 205 74.10 10.77 74.35
C GLY A 205 75.55 10.48 74.75
N GLY A 206 75.89 9.23 75.06
CA GLY A 206 77.23 8.84 75.48
C GLY A 206 78.27 8.88 74.36
N ASP A 207 79.54 8.66 74.72
CA ASP A 207 80.64 8.47 73.78
C ASP A 207 81.42 7.19 74.16
N PRO A 208 81.22 6.05 73.45
CA PRO A 208 80.43 5.89 72.24
C PRO A 208 78.91 5.89 72.50
N GLN A 209 78.14 6.43 71.54
CA GLN A 209 76.68 6.38 71.55
C GLN A 209 76.17 4.94 71.30
N LEU A 210 75.30 4.45 72.17
CA LEU A 210 74.57 3.19 72.03
C LEU A 210 73.12 3.45 71.59
N SER A 211 72.46 2.38 71.14
CA SER A 211 71.13 2.49 70.56
C SER A 211 70.34 1.18 70.65
N GLY A 212 69.03 1.28 70.88
CA GLY A 212 68.09 0.17 70.74
C GLY A 212 67.12 0.39 69.59
N THR A 213 66.59 -0.70 69.04
CA THR A 213 65.65 -0.65 67.90
C THR A 213 64.40 -1.49 68.14
N MET A 214 63.25 -0.99 67.70
CA MET A 214 61.97 -1.71 67.63
C MET A 214 61.40 -1.67 66.20
N LEU A 215 60.90 -2.80 65.71
CA LEU A 215 60.20 -2.88 64.44
C LEU A 215 58.74 -2.44 64.60
N ILE A 216 58.29 -1.53 63.73
CA ILE A 216 56.88 -1.14 63.58
C ILE A 216 56.37 -1.78 62.30
N VAL A 217 55.39 -2.67 62.42
CA VAL A 217 54.70 -3.28 61.28
C VAL A 217 53.32 -2.64 61.16
N ILE A 218 53.04 -2.06 59.98
CA ILE A 218 51.79 -1.39 59.67
C ILE A 218 51.06 -2.20 58.60
N THR A 219 49.89 -2.73 58.93
CA THR A 219 48.91 -3.20 57.94
C THR A 219 48.03 -2.02 57.57
N VAL A 220 47.93 -1.71 56.28
CA VAL A 220 46.91 -0.76 55.81
C VAL A 220 45.60 -1.53 55.73
N LEU A 221 44.56 -1.01 56.40
CA LEU A 221 43.21 -1.54 56.32
C LEU A 221 42.46 -0.84 55.18
N ASP A 222 41.88 -1.68 54.35
CA ASP A 222 41.01 -1.36 53.23
C ASP A 222 39.86 -0.40 53.61
N ALA A 223 39.51 0.49 52.69
CA ALA A 223 38.32 1.32 52.69
C ALA A 223 37.71 1.37 51.29
N ASN A 224 36.40 1.63 51.20
CA ASN A 224 35.66 1.68 49.94
C ASN A 224 35.90 3.02 49.20
N ASP A 225 37.14 3.28 48.80
CA ASP A 225 37.59 4.56 48.22
C ASP A 225 37.86 4.50 46.71
N ASN A 226 37.94 3.30 46.14
CA ASN A 226 37.75 3.08 44.72
C ASN A 226 36.25 2.85 44.42
N ALA A 227 35.91 2.91 43.15
CA ALA A 227 34.58 2.58 42.65
C ALA A 227 34.74 1.55 41.54
N PRO A 228 33.72 0.72 41.29
CA PRO A 228 33.74 -0.19 40.16
C PRO A 228 33.97 0.60 38.87
N VAL A 229 34.83 0.13 37.98
CA VAL A 229 35.05 0.78 36.67
C VAL A 229 34.67 -0.20 35.56
N CYS A 230 33.74 0.19 34.70
CA CYS A 230 33.35 -0.62 33.56
C CYS A 230 34.49 -0.74 32.55
N THR A 231 34.75 -1.97 32.07
CA THR A 231 35.85 -2.24 31.13
C THR A 231 35.65 -1.60 29.76
N GLN A 232 34.40 -1.27 29.41
CA GLN A 232 34.02 -0.48 28.24
C GLN A 232 32.90 0.49 28.64
N THR A 233 32.89 1.70 28.07
CA THR A 233 31.82 2.69 28.26
C THR A 233 30.57 2.35 27.45
N GLU A 234 30.73 1.71 26.29
CA GLU A 234 29.65 1.26 25.41
C GLU A 234 29.90 -0.18 24.95
N TYR A 235 28.90 -1.04 25.06
CA TYR A 235 28.86 -2.39 24.51
C TYR A 235 27.83 -2.43 23.38
N LYS A 236 28.23 -2.81 22.17
CA LYS A 236 27.32 -2.90 21.00
C LYS A 236 27.08 -4.36 20.62
N THR A 237 25.82 -4.72 20.39
CA THR A 237 25.43 -6.07 19.98
C THR A 237 24.21 -6.05 19.06
N ASN A 238 24.10 -7.04 18.18
CA ASN A 238 23.07 -7.11 17.16
C ASN A 238 22.25 -8.39 17.37
N VAL A 239 20.93 -8.26 17.35
CA VAL A 239 19.99 -9.36 17.66
C VAL A 239 18.84 -9.38 16.67
N LYS A 240 18.51 -10.55 16.12
CA LYS A 240 17.33 -10.70 15.26
C LYS A 240 16.07 -10.56 16.09
N GLU A 241 15.04 -9.89 15.58
CA GLU A 241 13.83 -9.66 16.40
C GLU A 241 13.12 -10.96 16.82
N ASN A 242 13.12 -11.95 15.92
CA ASN A 242 12.58 -13.29 16.17
C ASN A 242 13.41 -14.17 17.12
N SER A 243 14.42 -13.60 17.79
CA SER A 243 15.25 -14.29 18.77
C SER A 243 14.42 -14.78 19.97
N LEU A 244 14.68 -16.02 20.38
CA LEU A 244 13.97 -16.65 21.48
C LEU A 244 14.34 -16.04 22.84
N LYS A 245 13.38 -16.05 23.77
CA LYS A 245 13.62 -15.71 25.18
C LYS A 245 14.72 -16.59 25.78
N GLY A 246 15.62 -15.97 26.54
CA GLY A 246 16.85 -16.56 27.06
C GLY A 246 18.06 -16.41 26.15
N ALA A 247 17.94 -15.76 24.99
CA ALA A 247 19.11 -15.42 24.17
C ALA A 247 20.06 -14.48 24.93
N VAL A 248 21.35 -14.82 24.94
CA VAL A 248 22.42 -13.97 25.48
C VAL A 248 22.78 -12.90 24.44
N LEU A 249 22.74 -11.64 24.84
CA LEU A 249 22.97 -10.49 23.95
C LEU A 249 24.42 -10.01 24.05
N THR A 250 24.92 -9.84 25.27
CA THR A 250 26.30 -9.45 25.57
C THR A 250 26.62 -9.79 27.03
N THR A 251 27.85 -9.51 27.47
CA THR A 251 28.27 -9.62 28.87
C THR A 251 29.02 -8.35 29.23
N VAL A 252 28.48 -7.58 30.19
CA VAL A 252 29.19 -6.42 30.74
C VAL A 252 30.20 -6.89 31.78
N SER A 253 31.31 -6.17 31.89
CA SER A 253 32.33 -6.44 32.91
C SER A 253 32.82 -5.12 33.48
N ALA A 254 33.04 -5.12 34.80
CA ALA A 254 33.65 -4.03 35.55
C ALA A 254 34.75 -4.59 36.45
N SER A 255 35.63 -3.73 36.94
CA SER A 255 36.70 -4.08 37.87
C SER A 255 36.76 -3.05 38.99
N ASP A 256 36.87 -3.53 40.22
CA ASP A 256 37.13 -2.73 41.41
C ASP A 256 38.56 -3.07 41.94
N ALA A 257 39.18 -2.13 42.64
CA ALA A 257 40.53 -2.28 43.20
C ALA A 257 40.54 -2.69 44.69
N ASP A 258 39.42 -2.47 45.39
CA ASP A 258 39.29 -2.68 46.84
C ASP A 258 39.23 -4.17 47.20
N GLU A 259 39.38 -4.51 48.48
CA GLU A 259 39.44 -5.89 48.99
C GLU A 259 38.08 -6.40 49.49
N GLY A 260 37.79 -7.70 49.26
CA GLY A 260 36.67 -8.38 49.90
C GLY A 260 35.29 -7.92 49.43
N PRO A 261 34.42 -7.35 50.29
CA PRO A 261 33.09 -6.89 49.91
C PRO A 261 33.12 -5.57 49.12
N HIS A 262 34.08 -4.69 49.40
CA HIS A 262 34.26 -3.44 48.65
C HIS A 262 34.70 -3.75 47.20
N GLY A 263 35.62 -4.70 47.02
CA GLY A 263 35.96 -5.21 45.69
C GLY A 263 34.91 -6.09 44.98
N ARG A 264 33.72 -6.33 45.57
CA ARG A 264 32.71 -7.24 45.01
C ARG A 264 31.62 -6.49 44.25
N ILE A 265 31.66 -6.62 42.94
CA ILE A 265 30.71 -5.99 42.02
C ILE A 265 29.41 -6.80 41.90
N GLN A 266 28.28 -6.07 41.84
CA GLN A 266 26.94 -6.56 41.52
C GLN A 266 26.37 -5.72 40.36
N TYR A 267 25.76 -6.37 39.37
CA TYR A 267 25.22 -5.70 38.18
C TYR A 267 23.71 -5.48 38.27
N SER A 268 23.23 -4.34 37.75
CA SER A 268 21.80 -4.03 37.71
C SER A 268 21.36 -3.13 36.54
N ILE A 269 20.09 -3.33 36.18
CA ILE A 269 19.17 -2.47 35.43
C ILE A 269 19.01 -1.00 35.92
N SER A 270 19.81 0.00 35.53
CA SER A 270 19.63 1.36 36.11
C SER A 270 18.65 2.25 35.35
N ASN A 271 18.72 2.25 34.01
CA ASN A 271 17.83 3.02 33.14
C ASN A 271 17.62 2.29 31.81
N VAL A 272 16.39 2.33 31.30
CA VAL A 272 15.97 1.64 30.07
C VAL A 272 14.72 2.34 29.51
N PRO A 273 14.57 2.45 28.18
CA PRO A 273 13.41 3.06 27.53
C PRO A 273 12.06 2.58 28.07
N GLU A 274 11.07 3.48 28.05
CA GLU A 274 9.73 3.20 28.57
C GLU A 274 9.11 1.97 27.87
N GLY A 275 8.67 0.99 28.66
CA GLY A 275 8.14 -0.29 28.18
C GLY A 275 9.17 -1.37 27.87
N ALA A 276 10.49 -1.10 27.97
CA ALA A 276 11.55 -2.09 27.72
C ALA A 276 12.14 -2.76 28.98
N LEU A 277 11.72 -2.36 30.19
CA LEU A 277 12.21 -2.93 31.46
C LEU A 277 11.96 -4.45 31.59
N GLU A 278 10.85 -4.96 31.06
CA GLU A 278 10.54 -6.40 31.05
C GLU A 278 11.20 -7.16 29.88
N MET A 279 11.86 -6.45 28.97
CA MET A 279 12.44 -7.03 27.75
C MET A 279 13.84 -7.57 27.99
N PHE A 280 14.59 -7.02 28.95
CA PHE A 280 16.00 -7.31 29.18
C PHE A 280 16.29 -7.61 30.65
N HIS A 281 17.22 -8.53 30.90
CA HIS A 281 17.66 -8.90 32.23
C HIS A 281 19.18 -9.04 32.26
N VAL A 282 19.82 -8.40 33.24
CA VAL A 282 21.25 -8.62 33.55
C VAL A 282 21.37 -9.58 34.73
N ASP A 283 22.21 -10.59 34.58
CA ASP A 283 22.61 -11.45 35.70
C ASP A 283 23.47 -10.64 36.69
N LYS A 284 23.04 -10.68 37.96
CA LYS A 284 23.60 -9.88 39.04
C LYS A 284 25.08 -10.16 39.32
N ASP A 285 25.51 -11.41 39.19
CA ASP A 285 26.82 -11.86 39.67
C ASP A 285 27.85 -11.98 38.54
N ASN A 286 27.42 -12.12 37.29
CA ASN A 286 28.31 -12.31 36.14
C ASN A 286 28.12 -11.31 34.98
N GLY A 287 27.17 -10.38 35.05
CA GLY A 287 27.00 -9.31 34.08
C GLY A 287 26.45 -9.75 32.72
N VAL A 288 25.99 -11.00 32.56
CA VAL A 288 25.40 -11.50 31.32
C VAL A 288 24.04 -10.84 31.07
N VAL A 289 23.90 -10.15 29.93
CA VAL A 289 22.65 -9.50 29.51
C VAL A 289 21.87 -10.44 28.59
N THR A 290 20.59 -10.66 28.93
CA THR A 290 19.71 -11.65 28.29
C THR A 290 18.38 -11.03 27.84
N LEU A 291 17.83 -11.57 26.75
CA LEU A 291 16.52 -11.21 26.22
C LEU A 291 15.40 -11.98 26.94
N MET A 292 14.49 -11.26 27.59
CA MET A 292 13.30 -11.80 28.28
C MET A 292 11.98 -11.46 27.55
N GLY A 293 11.98 -10.43 26.71
CA GLY A 293 10.83 -9.94 25.96
C GLY A 293 10.59 -10.64 24.62
N LYS A 294 9.84 -9.98 23.74
CA LYS A 294 9.84 -10.22 22.29
C LYS A 294 10.26 -8.90 21.65
N LEU A 295 11.21 -8.95 20.73
CA LEU A 295 11.59 -7.78 19.94
C LEU A 295 10.63 -7.62 18.76
N ASP A 296 10.64 -6.43 18.17
CA ASP A 296 9.71 -5.90 17.17
C ASP A 296 10.46 -4.71 16.52
N TYR A 297 11.03 -4.94 15.33
CA TYR A 297 11.91 -4.00 14.63
C TYR A 297 11.13 -2.80 14.09
N GLU A 298 9.91 -3.02 13.60
CA GLU A 298 8.99 -2.02 13.07
C GLU A 298 8.67 -0.96 14.13
N LYS A 299 8.57 -1.40 15.39
CA LYS A 299 8.35 -0.52 16.54
C LYS A 299 9.62 0.10 17.11
N PHE A 300 10.70 -0.66 17.28
CA PHE A 300 11.95 -0.18 17.88
C PHE A 300 13.20 -0.84 17.27
N ARG A 301 13.87 -0.12 16.38
CA ARG A 301 15.10 -0.57 15.69
C ARG A 301 16.34 -0.70 16.58
N HIS A 302 16.37 -0.04 17.73
CA HIS A 302 17.46 -0.16 18.70
C HIS A 302 16.99 0.13 20.12
N TYR A 303 17.75 -0.39 21.09
CA TYR A 303 17.60 -0.09 22.51
C TYR A 303 18.92 0.37 23.11
N GLU A 304 18.89 1.43 23.91
CA GLU A 304 20.00 1.82 24.78
C GLU A 304 19.63 1.48 26.23
N ILE A 305 20.50 0.75 26.93
CA ILE A 305 20.28 0.31 28.32
C ILE A 305 21.49 0.74 29.14
N ASP A 306 21.25 1.42 30.26
CA ASP A 306 22.31 1.78 31.20
C ASP A 306 22.42 0.69 32.27
N VAL A 307 23.53 -0.04 32.26
CA VAL A 307 23.84 -1.09 33.23
C VAL A 307 24.78 -0.55 34.28
N GLN A 308 24.33 -0.54 35.53
CA GLN A 308 25.07 -0.07 36.68
C GLN A 308 25.82 -1.25 37.33
N ALA A 309 27.12 -1.08 37.52
CA ALA A 309 27.96 -1.93 38.34
C ALA A 309 28.15 -1.24 39.69
N SER A 310 27.69 -1.83 40.79
CA SER A 310 27.93 -1.32 42.15
C SER A 310 28.76 -2.30 42.96
N ASP A 311 29.57 -1.79 43.88
CA ASP A 311 30.16 -2.59 44.95
C ASP A 311 29.12 -2.90 46.05
N GLU A 312 29.54 -3.52 47.16
CA GLU A 312 28.71 -3.66 48.37
C GLU A 312 28.81 -2.46 49.34
N GLY A 313 29.67 -1.46 49.08
CA GLY A 313 29.84 -0.25 49.89
C GLY A 313 28.97 0.95 49.48
N GLY A 314 28.43 0.93 48.26
CA GLY A 314 27.59 1.96 47.65
C GLY A 314 28.22 2.79 46.54
N ASN A 315 29.49 2.57 46.15
CA ASN A 315 30.03 3.22 44.94
C ASN A 315 29.57 2.45 43.69
N SER A 316 29.49 3.14 42.56
CA SER A 316 29.04 2.53 41.30
C SER A 316 29.46 3.33 40.07
N ASP A 317 29.55 2.63 38.95
CA ASP A 317 29.74 3.16 37.60
C ASP A 317 28.68 2.60 36.65
N VAL A 318 28.50 3.25 35.50
CA VAL A 318 27.44 2.95 34.54
C VAL A 318 28.04 2.81 33.14
N CYS A 319 27.79 1.67 32.52
CA CYS A 319 28.10 1.43 31.11
C CYS A 319 26.83 1.29 30.29
N LYS A 320 26.88 1.74 29.03
CA LYS A 320 25.76 1.65 28.11
C LYS A 320 25.84 0.37 27.28
N VAL A 321 24.73 -0.34 27.18
CA VAL A 321 24.54 -1.46 26.25
C VAL A 321 23.61 -0.99 25.14
N ILE A 322 24.11 -0.97 23.89
CA ILE A 322 23.38 -0.59 22.69
C ILE A 322 23.06 -1.87 21.91
N ILE A 323 21.78 -2.13 21.73
CA ILE A 323 21.26 -3.33 21.08
C ILE A 323 20.63 -2.89 19.77
N GLU A 324 21.25 -3.25 18.65
CA GLU A 324 20.70 -3.06 17.31
C GLU A 324 19.79 -4.25 16.97
N VAL A 325 18.52 -3.99 16.68
CA VAL A 325 17.59 -5.02 16.24
C VAL A 325 17.78 -5.23 14.74
N LEU A 326 17.94 -6.48 14.34
CA LEU A 326 18.01 -6.90 12.95
C LEU A 326 16.63 -7.41 12.51
N ASP A 327 16.09 -6.71 11.51
CA ASP A 327 14.92 -7.03 10.72
C ASP A 327 14.93 -8.49 10.22
N THR A 328 13.78 -9.15 10.29
CA THR A 328 13.53 -10.46 9.70
C THR A 328 12.16 -10.51 9.05
N ASN A 329 12.12 -10.89 7.76
CA ASN A 329 10.89 -11.03 6.96
C ASN A 329 9.75 -11.77 7.69
N ASP A 330 8.85 -11.02 8.34
CA ASP A 330 7.77 -11.55 9.18
C ASP A 330 6.41 -10.87 8.94
N ASN A 331 6.40 -9.72 8.26
CA ASN A 331 5.18 -9.11 7.74
C ASN A 331 4.98 -9.44 6.25
N PRO A 332 3.79 -9.88 5.82
CA PRO A 332 3.47 -10.03 4.41
C PRO A 332 3.01 -8.69 3.79
N PRO A 333 3.26 -8.45 2.49
CA PRO A 333 2.96 -7.18 1.85
C PRO A 333 1.46 -6.84 1.86
N ALA A 334 1.09 -5.68 2.38
CA ALA A 334 -0.30 -5.25 2.49
C ALA A 334 -0.79 -4.49 1.24
N ILE A 335 -1.73 -5.09 0.49
CA ILE A 335 -2.33 -4.49 -0.71
C ILE A 335 -3.57 -3.65 -0.32
N ASN A 336 -3.54 -2.35 -0.61
CA ASN A 336 -4.63 -1.41 -0.36
C ASN A 336 -5.17 -0.83 -1.67
N ILE A 337 -6.45 -1.08 -1.97
CA ILE A 337 -7.11 -0.53 -3.17
C ILE A 337 -7.61 0.87 -2.85
N MET A 338 -7.03 1.90 -3.48
CA MET A 338 -7.42 3.30 -3.24
C MET A 338 -8.66 3.70 -4.02
N SER A 339 -8.74 3.23 -5.27
CA SER A 339 -9.82 3.59 -6.18
C SER A 339 -9.93 2.56 -7.29
N ALA A 340 -11.17 2.17 -7.60
CA ALA A 340 -11.53 1.42 -8.79
C ALA A 340 -12.40 2.33 -9.68
N LEU A 341 -11.74 3.20 -10.46
CA LEU A 341 -12.42 3.93 -11.53
C LEU A 341 -12.50 3.02 -12.76
N SER A 342 -13.51 3.22 -13.61
CA SER A 342 -14.01 2.25 -14.59
C SER A 342 -13.01 1.70 -15.63
N ILE A 343 -11.79 2.23 -15.70
CA ILE A 343 -10.71 1.80 -16.61
C ILE A 343 -9.36 1.65 -15.88
N ILE A 344 -9.23 2.18 -14.65
CA ILE A 344 -7.97 2.18 -13.88
C ILE A 344 -8.26 1.91 -12.41
N ALA A 345 -7.81 0.76 -11.93
CA ALA A 345 -7.67 0.52 -10.49
C ALA A 345 -6.30 1.02 -10.03
N VAL A 346 -6.28 1.85 -8.98
CA VAL A 346 -5.05 2.32 -8.34
C VAL A 346 -4.96 1.68 -6.96
N MET A 347 -3.84 1.02 -6.70
CA MET A 347 -3.55 0.35 -5.44
C MET A 347 -2.16 0.74 -4.93
N THR A 348 -2.04 0.87 -3.61
CA THR A 348 -0.77 0.94 -2.91
C THR A 348 -0.45 -0.41 -2.33
N VAL A 349 0.84 -0.72 -2.25
CA VAL A 349 1.33 -1.93 -1.60
C VAL A 349 2.40 -1.48 -0.63
N HIS A 350 2.24 -1.84 0.63
CA HIS A 350 3.13 -1.45 1.70
C HIS A 350 3.54 -2.70 2.47
N ASP A 351 4.84 -2.92 2.53
CA ASP A 351 5.45 -3.84 3.47
C ASP A 351 6.02 -3.05 4.66
N PRO A 352 5.76 -3.41 5.92
CA PRO A 352 6.39 -2.79 7.08
C PRO A 352 7.91 -3.02 7.16
N ASP A 353 8.37 -4.15 6.64
CA ASP A 353 9.75 -4.62 6.75
C ASP A 353 10.69 -3.73 5.90
N SER A 354 12.00 -3.81 6.12
CA SER A 354 13.02 -2.96 5.46
C SER A 354 13.89 -3.73 4.45
N ASP A 355 14.62 -2.96 3.63
CA ASP A 355 15.52 -3.48 2.59
C ASP A 355 14.85 -4.53 1.69
N ASP A 356 15.47 -5.70 1.48
CA ASP A 356 14.94 -6.76 0.58
C ASP A 356 13.66 -7.41 1.12
N ASN A 357 13.47 -7.44 2.45
CA ASN A 357 12.23 -7.90 3.10
C ASN A 357 11.08 -6.93 2.77
N GLY A 358 11.35 -5.62 2.81
CA GLY A 358 10.39 -4.60 2.44
C GLY A 358 10.15 -4.39 0.94
N PHE A 359 10.94 -5.02 0.06
CA PHE A 359 10.90 -4.74 -1.37
C PHE A 359 9.88 -5.61 -2.11
N VAL A 360 8.72 -5.03 -2.41
CA VAL A 360 7.58 -5.78 -2.97
C VAL A 360 7.49 -5.72 -4.49
N LYS A 361 7.33 -6.90 -5.10
CA LYS A 361 7.05 -7.11 -6.52
C LYS A 361 5.66 -7.69 -6.73
N CYS A 362 4.86 -7.04 -7.57
CA CYS A 362 3.50 -7.47 -7.89
C CYS A 362 3.37 -8.04 -9.30
N ILE A 363 2.59 -9.13 -9.41
CA ILE A 363 2.26 -9.83 -10.65
C ILE A 363 0.74 -10.03 -10.78
N LEU A 364 0.28 -10.23 -12.00
CA LEU A 364 -1.11 -10.57 -12.32
C LEU A 364 -1.22 -12.06 -12.65
N GLY A 365 -2.40 -12.64 -12.43
CA GLY A 365 -2.73 -13.98 -12.91
C GLY A 365 -2.65 -14.09 -14.44
N GLU A 366 -2.26 -15.26 -14.94
CA GLU A 366 -2.16 -15.52 -16.38
C GLU A 366 -3.53 -15.46 -17.09
N ASN A 367 -3.52 -15.09 -18.38
CA ASN A 367 -4.69 -15.02 -19.28
C ASN A 367 -5.73 -13.91 -18.98
N VAL A 368 -5.29 -12.73 -18.52
CA VAL A 368 -6.16 -11.53 -18.42
C VAL A 368 -5.64 -10.39 -19.32
N PRO A 369 -6.51 -9.61 -19.99
CA PRO A 369 -6.12 -8.53 -20.92
C PRO A 369 -5.71 -7.22 -20.20
N PHE A 370 -5.03 -7.35 -19.06
CA PHE A 370 -4.64 -6.25 -18.19
C PHE A 370 -3.17 -6.35 -17.81
N VAL A 371 -2.53 -5.19 -17.65
CA VAL A 371 -1.14 -5.07 -17.23
C VAL A 371 -1.03 -4.16 -16.02
N ILE A 372 -0.15 -4.54 -15.09
CA ILE A 372 0.18 -3.76 -13.90
C ILE A 372 1.39 -2.86 -14.20
N LYS A 373 1.23 -1.54 -14.00
CA LYS A 373 2.30 -0.55 -14.17
C LYS A 373 2.60 0.10 -12.83
N SER A 374 3.82 -0.10 -12.35
CA SER A 374 4.36 0.59 -11.19
C SER A 374 4.71 2.04 -11.55
N THR A 375 4.35 2.97 -10.67
CA THR A 375 4.68 4.40 -10.75
C THR A 375 5.80 4.68 -9.74
N SER A 376 6.67 5.65 -10.02
CA SER A 376 7.86 6.02 -9.21
C SER A 376 7.62 6.32 -7.72
N ASN A 377 6.36 6.42 -7.29
CA ASN A 377 5.96 6.85 -5.96
C ASN A 377 5.36 5.70 -5.11
N GLY A 378 5.55 4.43 -5.49
CA GLY A 378 5.02 3.27 -4.76
C GLY A 378 3.54 2.95 -5.05
N PHE A 379 2.99 3.49 -6.14
CA PHE A 379 1.62 3.22 -6.58
C PHE A 379 1.62 2.28 -7.78
N TYR A 380 0.77 1.27 -7.73
CA TYR A 380 0.50 0.38 -8.85
C TYR A 380 -0.81 0.79 -9.53
N SER A 381 -0.75 0.88 -10.85
CA SER A 381 -1.92 1.12 -11.72
C SER A 381 -2.21 -0.13 -12.53
N LEU A 382 -3.46 -0.60 -12.46
CA LEU A 382 -3.98 -1.62 -13.36
C LEU A 382 -4.55 -0.92 -14.59
N VAL A 383 -4.06 -1.27 -15.78
CA VAL A 383 -4.53 -0.71 -17.05
C VAL A 383 -4.82 -1.83 -18.05
N THR A 384 -5.66 -1.56 -19.03
CA THR A 384 -5.91 -2.48 -20.16
C THR A 384 -4.64 -2.63 -21.01
N ASP A 385 -4.37 -3.86 -21.44
CA ASP A 385 -3.26 -4.19 -22.37
C ASP A 385 -3.78 -4.42 -23.80
N SER A 386 -5.04 -4.84 -23.94
CA SER A 386 -5.76 -4.95 -25.21
C SER A 386 -7.14 -4.29 -25.15
N ASP A 387 -7.80 -4.21 -26.30
CA ASP A 387 -9.22 -3.87 -26.39
C ASP A 387 -10.07 -4.88 -25.59
N LEU A 388 -11.20 -4.41 -25.06
CA LEU A 388 -12.15 -5.20 -24.29
C LEU A 388 -13.46 -5.35 -25.08
N ASP A 389 -14.01 -6.56 -25.08
CA ASP A 389 -15.24 -6.94 -25.76
C ASP A 389 -16.15 -7.65 -24.74
N ARG A 390 -17.35 -7.11 -24.50
CA ARG A 390 -18.29 -7.59 -23.49
C ARG A 390 -19.04 -8.85 -23.97
N GLU A 391 -19.30 -8.92 -25.26
CA GLU A 391 -19.99 -10.00 -25.97
C GLU A 391 -19.13 -11.28 -25.93
N THR A 392 -17.81 -11.12 -25.94
CA THR A 392 -16.85 -12.18 -25.62
C THR A 392 -16.75 -12.46 -24.11
N ALA A 393 -16.59 -11.42 -23.26
CA ALA A 393 -16.52 -11.59 -21.81
C ALA A 393 -17.00 -10.35 -21.02
N SER A 394 -18.15 -10.48 -20.35
CA SER A 394 -18.78 -9.40 -19.58
C SER A 394 -18.17 -9.13 -18.21
N GLU A 395 -17.37 -10.05 -17.68
CA GLU A 395 -16.75 -9.96 -16.35
C GLU A 395 -15.35 -10.57 -16.34
N TYR A 396 -14.42 -9.93 -15.61
CA TYR A 396 -13.07 -10.43 -15.35
C TYR A 396 -12.79 -10.49 -13.85
N ASN A 397 -12.27 -11.64 -13.40
CA ASN A 397 -11.75 -11.83 -12.05
C ASN A 397 -10.23 -11.69 -12.08
N ILE A 398 -9.74 -10.51 -11.71
CA ILE A 398 -8.33 -10.14 -11.85
C ILE A 398 -7.64 -10.32 -10.49
N THR A 399 -6.90 -11.41 -10.32
CA THR A 399 -6.08 -11.63 -9.13
C THR A 399 -4.71 -10.97 -9.28
N VAL A 400 -4.43 -10.01 -8.39
CA VAL A 400 -3.09 -9.43 -8.18
C VAL A 400 -2.44 -10.20 -7.04
N THR A 401 -1.21 -10.66 -7.25
CA THR A 401 -0.37 -11.26 -6.20
C THR A 401 0.88 -10.41 -6.02
N CYS A 402 1.19 -10.02 -4.80
CA CYS A 402 2.39 -9.28 -4.46
C CYS A 402 3.24 -10.10 -3.49
N SER A 403 4.54 -10.19 -3.76
CA SER A 403 5.52 -10.87 -2.91
C SER A 403 6.69 -9.94 -2.62
N ASP A 404 7.24 -10.04 -1.43
CA ASP A 404 8.55 -9.45 -1.08
C ASP A 404 9.70 -10.13 -1.85
N GLU A 405 10.95 -9.69 -1.60
CA GLU A 405 12.18 -10.41 -1.99
C GLU A 405 12.91 -11.05 -0.78
N GLY A 406 12.22 -11.17 0.36
CA GLY A 406 12.71 -11.80 1.58
C GLY A 406 12.93 -13.32 1.46
N VAL A 407 13.61 -13.91 2.46
CA VAL A 407 13.93 -15.35 2.47
C VAL A 407 13.60 -15.99 3.83
N PRO A 408 12.50 -16.77 3.95
CA PRO A 408 11.54 -17.12 2.91
C PRO A 408 10.66 -15.93 2.51
N SER A 409 10.26 -15.89 1.24
CA SER A 409 9.39 -14.84 0.73
C SER A 409 7.94 -15.03 1.19
N LEU A 410 7.32 -13.95 1.63
CA LEU A 410 5.91 -13.85 1.97
C LEU A 410 5.15 -13.18 0.82
N SER A 411 3.85 -13.45 0.74
CA SER A 411 3.02 -12.92 -0.34
C SER A 411 1.58 -12.75 0.08
N SER A 412 0.91 -11.82 -0.59
CA SER A 412 -0.52 -11.58 -0.44
C SER A 412 -1.18 -11.50 -1.82
N SER A 413 -2.49 -11.75 -1.86
CA SER A 413 -3.25 -11.72 -3.10
C SER A 413 -4.62 -11.10 -2.90
N VAL A 414 -5.04 -10.25 -3.83
CA VAL A 414 -6.39 -9.67 -3.89
C VAL A 414 -7.01 -9.92 -5.25
N THR A 415 -8.31 -10.23 -5.28
CA THR A 415 -9.07 -10.44 -6.52
C THR A 415 -10.04 -9.29 -6.74
N LEU A 416 -9.93 -8.65 -7.90
CA LEU A 416 -10.79 -7.56 -8.35
C LEU A 416 -11.82 -8.11 -9.34
N THR A 417 -13.11 -7.90 -9.06
CA THR A 417 -14.22 -8.23 -9.97
C THR A 417 -14.51 -7.03 -10.87
N LEU A 418 -14.10 -7.07 -12.13
CA LEU A 418 -14.35 -6.02 -13.11
C LEU A 418 -15.54 -6.39 -14.00
N GLN A 419 -16.59 -5.58 -13.97
CA GLN A 419 -17.77 -5.70 -14.82
C GLN A 419 -17.63 -4.78 -16.03
N ILE A 420 -17.76 -5.31 -17.24
CA ILE A 420 -17.61 -4.54 -18.49
C ILE A 420 -18.94 -3.88 -18.85
N SER A 421 -18.92 -2.56 -19.06
CA SER A 421 -20.09 -1.81 -19.51
C SER A 421 -20.37 -2.04 -20.99
N ASP A 422 -21.64 -2.31 -21.29
CA ASP A 422 -22.17 -2.46 -22.65
C ASP A 422 -22.12 -1.17 -23.47
N VAL A 423 -21.79 -1.29 -24.75
CA VAL A 423 -21.77 -0.23 -25.76
C VAL A 423 -22.63 -0.72 -26.93
N ASN A 424 -23.38 0.17 -27.58
CA ASN A 424 -24.27 -0.21 -28.68
C ASN A 424 -23.50 -0.34 -30.01
N ASP A 425 -22.69 -1.39 -30.16
CA ASP A 425 -21.84 -1.61 -31.34
C ASP A 425 -22.27 -2.80 -32.22
N ASN A 426 -23.20 -3.65 -31.77
CA ASN A 426 -23.88 -4.62 -32.63
C ASN A 426 -25.23 -4.09 -33.12
N ALA A 427 -25.64 -4.56 -34.30
CA ALA A 427 -26.92 -4.21 -34.89
C ALA A 427 -27.83 -5.45 -34.92
N PRO A 428 -29.17 -5.31 -34.79
CA PRO A 428 -30.07 -6.46 -34.77
C PRO A 428 -29.95 -7.30 -36.05
N VAL A 429 -29.62 -8.59 -35.93
CA VAL A 429 -29.45 -9.52 -37.06
C VAL A 429 -30.67 -10.44 -37.19
N PHE A 430 -31.33 -10.44 -38.36
CA PHE A 430 -32.44 -11.35 -38.66
C PHE A 430 -31.98 -12.81 -38.79
N GLU A 431 -32.80 -13.77 -38.30
CA GLU A 431 -32.51 -15.21 -38.38
C GLU A 431 -32.52 -15.75 -39.84
N ARG A 432 -33.01 -14.97 -40.81
CA ARG A 432 -33.01 -15.28 -42.26
C ARG A 432 -32.73 -14.02 -43.08
N SER A 433 -32.02 -14.17 -44.21
CA SER A 433 -31.75 -13.07 -45.17
C SER A 433 -32.99 -12.59 -45.95
N SER A 434 -34.01 -13.44 -46.04
CA SER A 434 -35.32 -13.11 -46.61
C SER A 434 -36.38 -14.08 -46.08
N TYR A 435 -37.63 -13.64 -46.10
CA TYR A 435 -38.78 -14.46 -45.75
C TYR A 435 -39.74 -14.53 -46.94
N GLU A 436 -40.29 -15.72 -47.19
CA GLU A 436 -41.37 -15.95 -48.13
C GLU A 436 -42.50 -16.66 -47.38
N ALA A 437 -43.72 -16.18 -47.52
CA ALA A 437 -44.90 -16.75 -46.90
C ALA A 437 -46.08 -16.78 -47.89
N TYR A 438 -46.93 -17.78 -47.71
CA TYR A 438 -48.12 -17.99 -48.52
C TYR A 438 -49.37 -17.64 -47.70
N ILE A 439 -50.29 -16.90 -48.30
CA ILE A 439 -51.58 -16.55 -47.70
C ILE A 439 -52.69 -16.94 -48.67
N VAL A 440 -53.70 -17.67 -48.18
CA VAL A 440 -54.91 -17.93 -48.97
C VAL A 440 -55.69 -16.63 -49.13
N GLU A 441 -56.22 -16.37 -50.31
CA GLU A 441 -57.10 -15.22 -50.52
C GLU A 441 -58.40 -15.32 -49.72
N ASN A 442 -59.23 -14.27 -49.78
CA ASN A 442 -60.45 -14.15 -48.99
C ASN A 442 -60.23 -14.32 -47.47
N ASN A 443 -59.00 -14.11 -47.01
CA ASN A 443 -58.61 -14.21 -45.61
C ASN A 443 -59.32 -13.16 -44.74
N THR A 444 -59.52 -13.48 -43.47
CA THR A 444 -60.00 -12.51 -42.49
C THR A 444 -58.97 -11.39 -42.25
N PRO A 445 -59.37 -10.11 -42.25
CA PRO A 445 -58.55 -9.02 -41.72
C PRO A 445 -58.09 -9.31 -40.28
N GLY A 446 -56.84 -8.97 -39.96
CA GLY A 446 -56.18 -9.26 -38.69
C GLY A 446 -55.43 -10.61 -38.63
N LEU A 447 -55.56 -11.46 -39.66
CA LEU A 447 -54.89 -12.77 -39.72
C LEU A 447 -53.37 -12.63 -39.53
N SER A 448 -52.82 -13.36 -38.56
CA SER A 448 -51.36 -13.51 -38.42
C SER A 448 -50.82 -14.40 -39.54
N ILE A 449 -49.86 -13.88 -40.32
CA ILE A 449 -49.29 -14.59 -41.46
C ILE A 449 -48.10 -15.43 -41.00
N PHE A 450 -47.09 -14.78 -40.41
CA PHE A 450 -45.92 -15.40 -39.80
C PHE A 450 -45.17 -14.37 -38.93
N THR A 451 -44.08 -14.80 -38.28
CA THR A 451 -43.23 -13.96 -37.42
C THR A 451 -41.84 -13.79 -38.03
N VAL A 452 -41.36 -12.55 -38.16
CA VAL A 452 -39.93 -12.26 -38.38
C VAL A 452 -39.22 -12.17 -37.04
N LYS A 453 -37.96 -12.59 -36.99
CA LYS A 453 -37.16 -12.53 -35.77
C LYS A 453 -35.75 -12.08 -36.06
N ALA A 454 -35.29 -11.11 -35.28
CA ALA A 454 -33.92 -10.66 -35.19
C ALA A 454 -33.41 -10.80 -33.75
N ARG A 455 -32.09 -10.81 -33.62
CA ARG A 455 -31.37 -10.90 -32.35
C ARG A 455 -30.27 -9.86 -32.34
N ASP A 456 -30.06 -9.26 -31.19
CA ASP A 456 -28.90 -8.44 -30.94
C ASP A 456 -27.93 -9.16 -29.99
N ALA A 457 -26.66 -8.77 -30.02
CA ALA A 457 -25.61 -9.31 -29.15
C ALA A 457 -25.39 -8.45 -27.89
N ASP A 458 -25.73 -7.16 -27.99
CA ASP A 458 -25.58 -6.16 -26.93
C ASP A 458 -26.49 -6.46 -25.71
N TRP A 459 -26.52 -5.56 -24.71
CA TRP A 459 -27.23 -5.78 -23.45
C TRP A 459 -28.47 -4.89 -23.26
N ASN A 460 -29.47 -5.44 -22.55
CA ASN A 460 -30.67 -4.73 -22.11
C ASN A 460 -31.35 -3.84 -23.18
N GLN A 461 -31.11 -2.53 -23.12
CA GLN A 461 -31.74 -1.53 -23.98
C GLN A 461 -31.09 -1.48 -25.37
N ASN A 462 -29.77 -1.67 -25.44
CA ASN A 462 -29.04 -1.85 -26.68
C ASN A 462 -29.43 -3.20 -27.33
N ALA A 463 -29.73 -4.22 -26.52
CA ALA A 463 -30.30 -5.47 -27.03
C ALA A 463 -31.76 -5.40 -27.51
N ARG A 464 -32.48 -4.29 -27.23
CA ARG A 464 -33.96 -4.28 -27.28
C ARG A 464 -34.50 -4.06 -28.69
N VAL A 465 -34.51 -5.13 -29.48
CA VAL A 465 -35.06 -5.13 -30.84
C VAL A 465 -36.53 -4.66 -30.88
N SER A 466 -36.79 -3.75 -31.81
CA SER A 466 -38.11 -3.29 -32.24
C SER A 466 -38.28 -3.49 -33.76
N TYR A 467 -39.44 -3.98 -34.19
CA TYR A 467 -39.74 -4.26 -35.59
C TYR A 467 -40.59 -3.14 -36.20
N ILE A 468 -40.13 -2.57 -37.31
CA ILE A 468 -40.73 -1.41 -37.98
C ILE A 468 -40.98 -1.77 -39.44
N LEU A 469 -42.18 -1.53 -39.95
CA LEU A 469 -42.48 -1.67 -41.37
C LEU A 469 -41.87 -0.49 -42.14
N GLU A 470 -41.04 -0.75 -43.15
CA GLU A 470 -40.39 0.32 -43.93
C GLU A 470 -41.41 0.97 -44.88
N ASP A 471 -41.48 2.31 -44.88
CA ASP A 471 -42.38 3.07 -45.74
C ASP A 471 -42.13 2.78 -47.21
N SER A 472 -43.06 2.04 -47.81
CA SER A 472 -42.99 1.52 -49.15
C SER A 472 -44.40 1.41 -49.75
N SER A 473 -44.50 1.32 -51.08
CA SER A 473 -45.78 1.19 -51.77
C SER A 473 -45.75 0.13 -52.85
N VAL A 474 -46.89 -0.53 -53.04
CA VAL A 474 -47.14 -1.55 -54.06
C VAL A 474 -48.27 -1.04 -54.93
N ASN A 475 -48.02 -0.90 -56.23
CA ASN A 475 -48.95 -0.32 -57.21
C ASN A 475 -49.50 1.08 -56.80
N GLY A 476 -48.66 1.89 -56.15
CA GLY A 476 -49.01 3.24 -55.66
C GLY A 476 -49.78 3.26 -54.33
N VAL A 477 -50.08 2.11 -53.75
CA VAL A 477 -50.78 1.98 -52.46
C VAL A 477 -49.77 1.65 -51.35
N PRO A 478 -49.78 2.34 -50.19
CA PRO A 478 -48.84 2.05 -49.09
C PRO A 478 -48.92 0.62 -48.57
N VAL A 479 -47.77 0.00 -48.28
CA VAL A 479 -47.68 -1.38 -47.75
C VAL A 479 -48.42 -1.53 -46.42
N SER A 480 -48.45 -0.48 -45.60
CA SER A 480 -49.21 -0.40 -44.33
C SER A 480 -50.73 -0.59 -44.47
N SER A 481 -51.27 -0.53 -45.70
CA SER A 481 -52.68 -0.86 -45.99
C SER A 481 -52.92 -2.35 -46.29
N TYR A 482 -51.87 -3.12 -46.54
CA TYR A 482 -51.92 -4.57 -46.81
C TYR A 482 -51.51 -5.35 -45.56
N VAL A 483 -50.46 -4.91 -44.87
CA VAL A 483 -49.87 -5.59 -43.71
C VAL A 483 -49.47 -4.62 -42.61
N SER A 484 -49.43 -5.12 -41.38
CA SER A 484 -48.83 -4.45 -40.22
C SER A 484 -47.84 -5.39 -39.53
N VAL A 485 -46.87 -4.84 -38.80
CA VAL A 485 -45.92 -5.60 -37.99
C VAL A 485 -46.05 -5.21 -36.53
N SER A 486 -46.06 -6.19 -35.63
CA SER A 486 -46.04 -5.97 -34.18
C SER A 486 -44.63 -5.58 -33.73
N ALA A 487 -44.50 -4.37 -33.17
CA ALA A 487 -43.19 -3.79 -32.84
C ALA A 487 -42.37 -4.61 -31.84
N ASP A 488 -43.00 -5.26 -30.86
CA ASP A 488 -42.29 -6.05 -29.84
C ASP A 488 -42.14 -7.54 -30.19
N SER A 489 -42.99 -8.08 -31.07
CA SER A 489 -43.04 -9.53 -31.34
C SER A 489 -42.63 -9.95 -32.75
N GLY A 490 -42.54 -9.02 -33.70
CA GLY A 490 -42.20 -9.32 -35.10
C GLY A 490 -43.30 -10.07 -35.87
N VAL A 491 -44.48 -10.27 -35.29
CA VAL A 491 -45.62 -10.90 -35.98
C VAL A 491 -46.14 -9.96 -37.06
N ILE A 492 -46.29 -10.49 -38.28
CA ILE A 492 -46.87 -9.78 -39.42
C ILE A 492 -48.35 -10.18 -39.55
N HIS A 493 -49.23 -9.18 -39.59
CA HIS A 493 -50.68 -9.36 -39.74
C HIS A 493 -51.15 -8.83 -41.10
N ALA A 494 -52.11 -9.53 -41.71
CA ALA A 494 -52.87 -9.01 -42.85
C ALA A 494 -53.85 -7.93 -42.36
N VAL A 495 -53.78 -6.72 -42.91
CA VAL A 495 -54.68 -5.59 -42.55
C VAL A 495 -56.03 -5.70 -43.27
N ARG A 496 -56.09 -6.42 -44.39
CA ARG A 496 -57.29 -6.66 -45.20
C ARG A 496 -57.35 -8.11 -45.72
N SER A 497 -58.49 -8.47 -46.31
CA SER A 497 -58.56 -9.61 -47.21
C SER A 497 -57.76 -9.32 -48.48
N PHE A 498 -57.10 -10.35 -49.01
CA PHE A 498 -56.51 -10.36 -50.33
C PHE A 498 -57.45 -11.03 -51.34
N ASP A 499 -57.28 -10.67 -52.60
CA ASP A 499 -58.02 -11.10 -53.80
C ASP A 499 -56.91 -11.37 -54.82
N TYR A 500 -56.85 -12.62 -55.31
CA TYR A 500 -55.75 -13.12 -56.12
C TYR A 500 -55.80 -12.55 -57.56
N GLU A 501 -56.99 -12.31 -58.08
CA GLU A 501 -57.25 -11.70 -59.40
C GLU A 501 -56.69 -10.27 -59.46
N GLN A 502 -56.77 -9.53 -58.34
CA GLN A 502 -56.23 -8.18 -58.18
C GLN A 502 -54.73 -8.16 -57.88
N ILE A 503 -54.24 -9.04 -57.01
CA ILE A 503 -52.84 -9.03 -56.56
C ILE A 503 -52.34 -10.45 -56.22
N LYS A 504 -51.34 -10.93 -56.97
CA LYS A 504 -50.83 -12.32 -56.87
C LYS A 504 -49.65 -12.45 -55.92
N ASP A 505 -48.79 -11.43 -55.86
CA ASP A 505 -47.70 -11.34 -54.92
C ASP A 505 -47.31 -9.89 -54.64
N PHE A 506 -46.68 -9.67 -53.50
CA PHE A 506 -46.05 -8.39 -53.18
C PHE A 506 -44.85 -8.57 -52.25
N GLN A 507 -43.92 -7.62 -52.31
CA GLN A 507 -42.73 -7.59 -51.47
C GLN A 507 -42.63 -6.28 -50.70
N PHE A 508 -42.11 -6.37 -49.49
CA PHE A 508 -41.81 -5.23 -48.64
C PHE A 508 -40.57 -5.49 -47.78
N ARG A 509 -40.23 -4.53 -46.94
CA ARG A 509 -39.11 -4.62 -46.01
C ARG A 509 -39.56 -4.37 -44.58
N VAL A 510 -39.00 -5.15 -43.66
CA VAL A 510 -39.12 -4.94 -42.23
C VAL A 510 -37.74 -4.54 -41.71
N LYS A 511 -37.69 -3.43 -40.98
CA LYS A 511 -36.51 -2.95 -40.28
C LYS A 511 -36.55 -3.51 -38.85
N ALA A 512 -35.47 -4.12 -38.39
CA ALA A 512 -35.22 -4.36 -36.97
C ALA A 512 -34.30 -3.24 -36.47
N GLN A 513 -34.67 -2.58 -35.38
CA GLN A 513 -33.90 -1.49 -34.77
C GLN A 513 -33.80 -1.72 -33.28
N ASP A 514 -32.61 -1.54 -32.71
CA ASP A 514 -32.40 -1.61 -31.27
C ASP A 514 -33.05 -0.43 -30.50
N GLY A 515 -32.85 -0.43 -29.19
CA GLY A 515 -33.20 0.68 -28.30
C GLY A 515 -32.04 1.63 -27.97
N GLY A 516 -30.91 1.51 -28.68
CA GLY A 516 -29.63 2.16 -28.39
C GLY A 516 -29.58 3.66 -28.66
N SER A 517 -28.41 4.25 -28.41
CA SER A 517 -28.17 5.69 -28.63
C SER A 517 -26.71 5.94 -29.02
N PRO A 518 -26.39 6.12 -30.32
CA PRO A 518 -27.31 6.10 -31.47
C PRO A 518 -27.88 4.69 -31.74
N PRO A 519 -29.12 4.57 -32.24
CA PRO A 519 -29.70 3.27 -32.52
C PRO A 519 -29.18 2.67 -33.84
N LEU A 520 -28.80 1.39 -33.81
CA LEU A 520 -28.42 0.59 -34.96
C LEU A 520 -29.61 -0.24 -35.47
N SER A 521 -29.50 -0.70 -36.72
CA SER A 521 -30.61 -1.41 -37.38
C SER A 521 -30.19 -2.21 -38.60
N SER A 522 -31.00 -3.19 -38.95
CA SER A 522 -30.91 -3.94 -40.21
C SER A 522 -32.28 -4.08 -40.87
N ASN A 523 -32.30 -4.55 -42.12
CA ASN A 523 -33.49 -4.65 -42.96
C ASN A 523 -33.59 -6.07 -43.52
N VAL A 524 -34.78 -6.67 -43.50
CA VAL A 524 -35.07 -7.94 -44.19
C VAL A 524 -36.17 -7.77 -45.22
N SER A 525 -36.05 -8.45 -46.35
CA SER A 525 -37.11 -8.48 -47.36
C SER A 525 -38.11 -9.61 -47.07
N VAL A 526 -39.39 -9.27 -47.11
CA VAL A 526 -40.52 -10.19 -46.98
C VAL A 526 -41.26 -10.23 -48.30
N LYS A 527 -41.49 -11.43 -48.83
CA LYS A 527 -42.38 -11.69 -49.97
C LYS A 527 -43.63 -12.43 -49.50
N ILE A 528 -44.80 -11.91 -49.85
CA ILE A 528 -46.09 -12.56 -49.67
C ILE A 528 -46.58 -13.06 -51.02
N MET A 529 -46.87 -14.35 -51.09
CA MET A 529 -47.48 -15.03 -52.23
C MET A 529 -48.94 -15.33 -51.90
N ILE A 530 -49.87 -14.87 -52.73
CA ILE A 530 -51.30 -15.10 -52.50
C ILE A 530 -51.71 -16.40 -53.21
N GLN A 531 -52.48 -17.23 -52.52
CA GLN A 531 -52.98 -18.52 -53.00
C GLN A 531 -54.46 -18.39 -53.36
N ASP A 532 -54.68 -18.46 -54.67
CA ASP A 532 -55.93 -18.72 -55.40
C ASP A 532 -56.84 -19.76 -54.71
N GLN A 533 -58.13 -19.45 -54.62
CA GLN A 533 -59.23 -20.34 -54.27
C GLN A 533 -60.25 -20.38 -55.40
N ASN A 534 -61.03 -21.47 -55.49
CA ASN A 534 -62.09 -21.57 -56.51
C ASN A 534 -63.28 -20.68 -56.09
N ASP A 535 -63.12 -19.39 -56.35
CA ASP A 535 -63.84 -18.24 -55.81
C ASP A 535 -64.77 -17.63 -56.86
N ASN A 536 -64.43 -17.78 -58.15
CA ASN A 536 -65.27 -17.40 -59.27
C ASN A 536 -65.84 -18.63 -60.01
N PRO A 537 -67.05 -18.55 -60.58
CA PRO A 537 -67.59 -19.60 -61.43
C PRO A 537 -67.28 -19.34 -62.92
N PRO A 538 -67.15 -20.39 -63.76
CA PRO A 538 -66.90 -20.24 -65.19
C PRO A 538 -67.93 -19.34 -65.88
N GLN A 539 -67.48 -18.31 -66.62
CA GLN A 539 -68.36 -17.44 -67.41
C GLN A 539 -68.43 -17.89 -68.86
N VAL A 540 -69.63 -18.24 -69.34
CA VAL A 540 -69.87 -18.56 -70.76
C VAL A 540 -69.94 -17.26 -71.58
N LEU A 541 -69.05 -17.13 -72.57
CA LEU A 541 -69.00 -16.00 -73.49
C LEU A 541 -69.78 -16.26 -74.79
N TYR A 542 -69.84 -17.51 -75.23
CA TYR A 542 -70.55 -17.89 -76.45
C TYR A 542 -71.12 -19.33 -76.35
N PRO A 543 -72.35 -19.60 -76.85
CA PRO A 543 -73.30 -18.65 -77.45
C PRO A 543 -73.87 -17.65 -76.43
N VAL A 544 -74.16 -16.43 -76.90
CA VAL A 544 -74.59 -15.30 -76.05
C VAL A 544 -76.02 -15.51 -75.54
N GLN A 545 -76.20 -15.57 -74.22
CA GLN A 545 -77.53 -15.63 -73.61
C GLN A 545 -78.08 -14.24 -73.28
N THR A 546 -78.60 -13.54 -74.29
CA THR A 546 -79.47 -12.38 -74.05
C THR A 546 -80.91 -12.85 -73.85
N GLY A 547 -81.57 -12.40 -72.78
CA GLY A 547 -82.84 -12.94 -72.23
C GLY A 547 -84.10 -12.86 -73.09
N GLY A 548 -83.99 -12.73 -74.42
CA GLY A 548 -85.10 -12.75 -75.37
C GLY A 548 -84.72 -13.19 -76.80
N SER A 549 -83.46 -13.57 -77.06
CA SER A 549 -83.03 -14.00 -78.40
C SER A 549 -82.42 -15.40 -78.36
N LEU A 550 -83.23 -16.39 -78.72
CA LEU A 550 -82.77 -17.77 -78.89
C LEU A 550 -82.11 -17.90 -80.27
N VAL A 551 -80.81 -17.60 -80.36
CA VAL A 551 -80.02 -18.00 -81.54
C VAL A 551 -80.05 -19.53 -81.60
N ALA A 552 -80.73 -20.06 -82.61
CA ALA A 552 -80.79 -21.50 -82.88
C ALA A 552 -79.71 -21.84 -83.91
N GLU A 553 -78.76 -22.69 -83.52
CA GLU A 553 -77.71 -23.16 -84.41
C GLU A 553 -78.30 -24.16 -85.41
N MET A 554 -78.10 -23.94 -86.70
CA MET A 554 -78.77 -24.72 -87.75
C MET A 554 -77.92 -25.93 -88.17
N VAL A 555 -78.54 -27.11 -88.17
CA VAL A 555 -77.93 -28.37 -88.62
C VAL A 555 -78.74 -28.92 -89.79
N PRO A 556 -78.16 -29.07 -90.99
CA PRO A 556 -78.86 -29.66 -92.13
C PRO A 556 -79.12 -31.15 -91.88
N ARG A 557 -80.21 -31.70 -92.42
CA ARG A 557 -80.52 -33.15 -92.31
C ARG A 557 -79.49 -34.00 -93.07
N SER A 558 -78.83 -33.40 -94.06
CA SER A 558 -77.68 -33.95 -94.77
C SER A 558 -76.36 -33.94 -93.99
N ALA A 559 -76.34 -33.51 -92.71
CA ALA A 559 -75.13 -33.53 -91.89
C ALA A 559 -74.61 -34.96 -91.63
N ASP A 560 -73.35 -35.19 -92.00
CA ASP A 560 -72.61 -36.41 -91.70
C ASP A 560 -72.34 -36.59 -90.19
N VAL A 561 -71.85 -37.78 -89.83
CA VAL A 561 -71.34 -38.07 -88.48
C VAL A 561 -70.11 -37.21 -88.18
N GLY A 562 -70.10 -36.55 -87.03
CA GLY A 562 -69.02 -35.65 -86.59
C GLY A 562 -69.14 -34.20 -87.06
N TYR A 563 -70.26 -33.82 -87.68
CA TYR A 563 -70.55 -32.44 -88.11
C TYR A 563 -70.51 -31.48 -86.92
N LEU A 564 -69.75 -30.39 -87.04
CA LEU A 564 -69.63 -29.35 -86.02
C LEU A 564 -70.87 -28.45 -86.04
N VAL A 565 -71.65 -28.51 -84.96
CA VAL A 565 -72.86 -27.70 -84.79
C VAL A 565 -72.50 -26.29 -84.33
N THR A 566 -71.77 -26.21 -83.23
CA THR A 566 -71.29 -24.96 -82.61
C THR A 566 -70.21 -25.30 -81.59
N LYS A 567 -69.66 -24.31 -80.90
CA LYS A 567 -68.68 -24.47 -79.83
C LYS A 567 -69.06 -23.61 -78.63
N VAL A 568 -69.14 -24.19 -77.44
CA VAL A 568 -69.24 -23.44 -76.19
C VAL A 568 -67.89 -22.84 -75.88
N VAL A 569 -67.84 -21.51 -75.71
CA VAL A 569 -66.65 -20.79 -75.24
C VAL A 569 -66.96 -20.19 -73.88
N ALA A 570 -66.11 -20.51 -72.92
CA ALA A 570 -66.19 -20.01 -71.55
C ALA A 570 -64.78 -19.63 -71.08
N VAL A 571 -64.72 -18.75 -70.08
CA VAL A 571 -63.50 -18.31 -69.40
C VAL A 571 -63.72 -18.42 -67.91
N ASP A 572 -62.65 -18.68 -67.16
CA ASP A 572 -62.61 -18.41 -65.74
C ASP A 572 -61.59 -17.31 -65.46
N VAL A 573 -61.74 -16.61 -64.34
CA VAL A 573 -60.83 -15.54 -63.91
C VAL A 573 -59.78 -16.03 -62.91
N ASP A 574 -60.07 -17.15 -62.22
CA ASP A 574 -59.16 -17.85 -61.31
C ASP A 574 -57.91 -18.38 -62.06
N SER A 575 -57.06 -19.21 -61.47
CA SER A 575 -55.87 -19.76 -62.14
C SER A 575 -55.61 -21.24 -61.87
N GLY A 576 -54.66 -21.82 -62.62
CA GLY A 576 -54.24 -23.20 -62.46
C GLY A 576 -55.37 -24.21 -62.72
N GLN A 577 -55.79 -24.93 -61.67
CA GLN A 577 -56.88 -25.91 -61.74
C GLN A 577 -58.27 -25.26 -61.57
N ASN A 578 -58.34 -24.13 -60.86
CA ASN A 578 -59.58 -23.39 -60.63
C ASN A 578 -60.09 -22.79 -61.95
N ALA A 579 -59.19 -22.39 -62.85
CA ALA A 579 -59.54 -22.01 -64.23
C ALA A 579 -59.50 -23.16 -65.27
N TRP A 580 -59.33 -24.43 -64.87
CA TRP A 580 -59.26 -25.54 -65.83
C TRP A 580 -60.66 -26.02 -66.23
N LEU A 581 -61.17 -25.48 -67.33
CA LEU A 581 -62.54 -25.75 -67.78
C LEU A 581 -62.72 -27.12 -68.45
N SER A 582 -63.82 -27.78 -68.09
CA SER A 582 -64.31 -29.01 -68.72
C SER A 582 -65.77 -28.87 -69.16
N TYR A 583 -66.12 -29.44 -70.31
CA TYR A 583 -67.43 -29.28 -70.96
C TYR A 583 -68.19 -30.60 -70.99
N LYS A 584 -69.43 -30.64 -70.50
CA LYS A 584 -70.24 -31.87 -70.41
C LYS A 584 -71.67 -31.64 -70.90
N LEU A 585 -72.22 -32.60 -71.65
CA LEU A 585 -73.62 -32.56 -72.07
C LEU A 585 -74.54 -33.03 -70.93
N GLN A 586 -75.04 -32.09 -70.13
CA GLN A 586 -75.89 -32.39 -68.98
C GLN A 586 -77.23 -32.96 -69.42
N LYS A 587 -77.95 -32.28 -70.33
CA LYS A 587 -79.26 -32.68 -70.84
C LYS A 587 -79.37 -32.41 -72.34
N ALA A 588 -80.09 -33.26 -73.07
CA ALA A 588 -80.38 -33.08 -74.49
C ALA A 588 -81.80 -33.59 -74.79
N THR A 589 -82.44 -33.09 -75.85
CA THR A 589 -83.70 -33.65 -76.37
C THR A 589 -83.48 -35.09 -76.87
N ASP A 590 -82.43 -35.31 -77.68
CA ASP A 590 -81.86 -36.65 -77.91
C ASP A 590 -80.37 -36.69 -77.50
N ARG A 591 -80.04 -37.56 -76.53
CA ARG A 591 -78.66 -37.79 -76.06
C ARG A 591 -77.83 -38.66 -77.01
N ALA A 592 -78.45 -39.39 -77.95
CA ALA A 592 -77.76 -40.21 -78.95
C ALA A 592 -77.44 -39.44 -80.23
N LEU A 593 -77.88 -38.18 -80.35
CA LEU A 593 -77.68 -37.36 -81.55
C LEU A 593 -76.47 -36.42 -81.45
N PHE A 594 -76.16 -35.89 -80.25
CA PHE A 594 -75.09 -34.90 -80.05
C PHE A 594 -74.12 -35.28 -78.93
N GLU A 595 -72.83 -35.01 -79.15
CA GLU A 595 -71.77 -35.04 -78.14
C GLU A 595 -71.19 -33.64 -77.92
N VAL A 596 -70.48 -33.46 -76.80
CA VAL A 596 -69.71 -32.25 -76.48
C VAL A 596 -68.29 -32.65 -76.14
N GLY A 597 -67.30 -32.06 -76.82
CA GLY A 597 -65.89 -32.34 -76.58
C GLY A 597 -65.41 -31.80 -75.24
N LEU A 598 -64.93 -32.71 -74.38
CA LEU A 598 -64.67 -32.47 -72.95
C LEU A 598 -63.72 -31.29 -72.64
N GLN A 599 -62.78 -30.97 -73.54
CA GLN A 599 -61.72 -29.97 -73.33
C GLN A 599 -61.81 -28.78 -74.29
N ASN A 600 -62.62 -28.85 -75.35
CA ASN A 600 -62.70 -27.83 -76.39
C ASN A 600 -64.10 -27.23 -76.59
N GLY A 601 -65.12 -27.75 -75.90
CA GLY A 601 -66.50 -27.24 -75.93
C GLY A 601 -67.24 -27.44 -77.26
N GLU A 602 -66.66 -28.15 -78.21
CA GLU A 602 -67.26 -28.37 -79.54
C GLU A 602 -68.44 -29.33 -79.46
N ILE A 603 -69.58 -28.93 -80.00
CA ILE A 603 -70.80 -29.74 -80.09
C ILE A 603 -70.84 -30.39 -81.47
N ARG A 604 -70.90 -31.73 -81.52
CA ARG A 604 -70.86 -32.50 -82.78
C ARG A 604 -71.97 -33.55 -82.87
N THR A 605 -72.33 -33.96 -84.08
CA THR A 605 -73.28 -35.06 -84.32
C THR A 605 -72.64 -36.43 -84.08
N ILE A 606 -73.27 -37.30 -83.28
CA ILE A 606 -72.79 -38.69 -83.04
C ILE A 606 -73.27 -39.65 -84.14
N ARG A 607 -74.43 -39.37 -84.73
CA ARG A 607 -75.04 -40.16 -85.80
C ARG A 607 -75.64 -39.23 -86.86
N GLN A 608 -75.89 -39.79 -88.04
CA GLN A 608 -76.64 -39.09 -89.09
C GLN A 608 -78.04 -38.72 -88.59
N VAL A 609 -78.50 -37.54 -88.99
CA VAL A 609 -79.82 -37.01 -88.64
C VAL A 609 -80.89 -37.68 -89.52
N THR A 610 -82.05 -37.98 -88.97
CA THR A 610 -83.14 -38.71 -89.65
C THR A 610 -84.45 -37.95 -89.58
N ASP A 611 -85.39 -38.24 -90.48
CA ASP A 611 -86.69 -37.56 -90.53
C ASP A 611 -87.62 -37.83 -89.32
N LYS A 612 -87.19 -38.67 -88.38
CA LYS A 612 -87.88 -38.93 -87.11
C LYS A 612 -87.34 -38.08 -85.96
N ASP A 613 -86.20 -37.42 -86.15
CA ASP A 613 -85.58 -36.58 -85.14
C ASP A 613 -86.31 -35.24 -85.05
N ALA A 614 -86.53 -34.76 -83.83
CA ALA A 614 -87.25 -33.50 -83.62
C ALA A 614 -86.48 -32.32 -84.23
N VAL A 615 -87.18 -31.47 -84.99
CA VAL A 615 -86.63 -30.25 -85.61
C VAL A 615 -86.04 -29.31 -84.55
N LYS A 616 -86.71 -29.16 -83.40
CA LYS A 616 -86.21 -28.41 -82.23
C LYS A 616 -85.47 -29.29 -81.23
N GLN A 617 -84.14 -29.23 -81.26
CA GLN A 617 -83.26 -29.88 -80.31
C GLN A 617 -82.82 -28.86 -79.24
N ARG A 618 -82.91 -29.22 -77.95
CA ARG A 618 -82.46 -28.37 -76.84
C ARG A 618 -81.36 -29.08 -76.06
N LEU A 619 -80.15 -28.55 -76.16
CA LEU A 619 -78.97 -29.03 -75.45
C LEU A 619 -78.73 -28.13 -74.24
N THR A 620 -78.38 -28.74 -73.11
CA THR A 620 -77.91 -28.06 -71.90
C THR A 620 -76.51 -28.57 -71.64
N VAL A 621 -75.52 -27.74 -71.98
CA VAL A 621 -74.11 -28.01 -71.73
C VAL A 621 -73.75 -27.36 -70.41
N ILE A 622 -73.06 -28.09 -69.55
CA ILE A 622 -72.48 -27.55 -68.32
C ILE A 622 -70.98 -27.39 -68.55
N VAL A 623 -70.47 -26.22 -68.18
CA VAL A 623 -69.04 -25.94 -68.07
C VAL A 623 -68.70 -26.03 -66.60
N GLU A 624 -67.77 -26.90 -66.23
CA GLU A 624 -67.33 -27.14 -64.86
C GLU A 624 -65.82 -26.92 -64.81
N ASP A 625 -65.34 -26.13 -63.85
CA ASP A 625 -63.91 -26.04 -63.56
C ASP A 625 -63.37 -27.35 -62.95
N ASN A 626 -62.07 -27.37 -62.62
CA ASN A 626 -61.43 -28.47 -61.88
C ASN A 626 -61.02 -28.06 -60.45
N GLY A 627 -61.62 -26.99 -59.92
CA GLY A 627 -61.38 -26.51 -58.56
C GLY A 627 -62.05 -27.36 -57.49
N GLN A 628 -61.79 -27.04 -56.22
CA GLN A 628 -62.44 -27.69 -55.08
C GLN A 628 -62.96 -26.65 -54.06
N PRO A 629 -64.28 -26.51 -53.87
CA PRO A 629 -65.36 -27.19 -54.59
C PRO A 629 -65.43 -26.71 -56.05
N SER A 630 -65.73 -27.64 -56.97
CA SER A 630 -65.88 -27.27 -58.38
C SER A 630 -67.14 -26.43 -58.59
N ARG A 631 -67.01 -25.35 -59.37
CA ARG A 631 -68.09 -24.46 -59.76
C ARG A 631 -68.42 -24.68 -61.23
N SER A 632 -69.59 -24.18 -61.63
CA SER A 632 -70.12 -24.45 -62.94
C SER A 632 -71.08 -23.38 -63.45
N ALA A 633 -71.14 -23.27 -64.77
CA ALA A 633 -72.18 -22.54 -65.47
C ALA A 633 -72.86 -23.42 -66.52
N THR A 634 -74.17 -23.26 -66.66
CA THR A 634 -74.96 -24.00 -67.64
C THR A 634 -75.34 -23.11 -68.81
N VAL A 635 -75.07 -23.58 -70.04
CA VAL A 635 -75.51 -22.95 -71.28
C VAL A 635 -76.57 -23.79 -71.98
N ILE A 636 -77.67 -23.15 -72.39
CA ILE A 636 -78.69 -23.77 -73.24
C ILE A 636 -78.35 -23.44 -74.69
N VAL A 637 -78.02 -24.46 -75.47
CA VAL A 637 -77.84 -24.35 -76.92
C VAL A 637 -79.10 -24.92 -77.57
N ASN A 638 -79.83 -24.09 -78.30
CA ASN A 638 -80.92 -24.57 -79.14
C ASN A 638 -80.35 -24.87 -80.52
N VAL A 639 -80.69 -26.04 -81.05
CA VAL A 639 -80.24 -26.53 -82.36
C VAL A 639 -81.47 -26.79 -83.20
N ALA A 640 -81.51 -26.22 -84.41
CA ALA A 640 -82.59 -26.38 -85.36
C ALA A 640 -82.15 -27.36 -86.46
N VAL A 641 -82.75 -28.55 -86.47
CA VAL A 641 -82.56 -29.58 -87.50
C VAL A 641 -83.49 -29.28 -88.66
N ALA A 642 -82.95 -28.69 -89.72
CA ALA A 642 -83.72 -28.24 -90.89
C ALA A 642 -82.79 -28.12 -92.11
N ASP A 643 -83.32 -28.38 -93.31
CA ASP A 643 -82.55 -28.17 -94.54
C ASP A 643 -82.68 -26.73 -95.06
N SER A 644 -83.62 -25.94 -94.53
CA SER A 644 -83.79 -24.54 -94.90
C SER A 644 -84.33 -23.66 -93.75
N PHE A 645 -83.88 -22.39 -93.71
CA PHE A 645 -84.29 -21.42 -92.69
C PHE A 645 -85.82 -21.19 -92.56
N PRO A 646 -86.64 -21.25 -93.64
CA PRO A 646 -88.10 -21.16 -93.54
C PRO A 646 -88.75 -22.29 -92.73
N GLU A 647 -88.17 -23.48 -92.72
CA GLU A 647 -88.64 -24.64 -91.95
C GLU A 647 -88.53 -24.34 -90.45
N VAL A 648 -87.40 -23.75 -90.03
CA VAL A 648 -87.13 -23.31 -88.64
C VAL A 648 -88.15 -22.26 -88.17
N LEU A 649 -88.48 -21.28 -89.03
CA LEU A 649 -89.45 -20.23 -88.69
C LEU A 649 -90.88 -20.75 -88.48
N SER A 650 -91.21 -21.95 -88.97
CA SER A 650 -92.56 -22.53 -88.84
C SER A 650 -92.81 -23.24 -87.51
N GLU A 651 -91.78 -23.76 -86.84
CA GLU A 651 -91.89 -24.38 -85.50
C GLU A 651 -91.51 -23.44 -84.34
N PHE A 652 -90.74 -22.39 -84.62
CA PHE A 652 -90.35 -21.38 -83.63
C PHE A 652 -91.31 -20.18 -83.69
N THR A 653 -92.61 -20.39 -83.45
CA THR A 653 -93.63 -19.31 -83.53
C THR A 653 -93.66 -18.35 -82.33
N ASP A 654 -92.95 -18.65 -81.24
CA ASP A 654 -92.82 -17.76 -80.06
C ASP A 654 -91.80 -16.62 -80.28
N PHE A 655 -91.83 -15.98 -81.45
CA PHE A 655 -91.16 -14.70 -81.67
C PHE A 655 -92.14 -13.55 -81.42
N THR A 656 -92.24 -13.10 -80.18
CA THR A 656 -92.73 -11.75 -79.87
C THR A 656 -91.78 -10.74 -80.51
N HIS A 657 -92.09 -10.33 -81.75
CA HIS A 657 -91.46 -9.20 -82.40
C HIS A 657 -91.92 -7.91 -81.71
N ASP A 658 -91.29 -7.58 -80.58
CA ASP A 658 -91.47 -6.30 -79.92
C ASP A 658 -90.91 -5.20 -80.82
N LYS A 659 -91.84 -4.61 -81.59
CA LYS A 659 -91.56 -3.60 -82.60
C LYS A 659 -91.50 -2.20 -81.98
N GLU A 660 -90.75 -2.04 -80.90
CA GLU A 660 -90.37 -0.73 -80.36
C GLU A 660 -88.98 -0.32 -80.87
N TYR A 661 -88.92 0.05 -82.16
CA TYR A 661 -87.75 0.75 -82.68
C TYR A 661 -87.77 2.20 -82.18
N ASN A 662 -87.09 2.39 -81.05
CA ASN A 662 -86.95 3.56 -80.21
C ASN A 662 -86.83 4.93 -80.94
N ASP A 663 -87.93 5.69 -81.02
CA ASP A 663 -87.89 7.15 -81.29
C ASP A 663 -87.13 7.91 -80.18
N ASN A 664 -86.97 7.32 -79.00
CA ASN A 664 -86.24 7.95 -77.90
C ASN A 664 -84.71 7.95 -78.10
N LEU A 665 -84.15 7.07 -78.95
CA LEU A 665 -82.69 6.99 -79.11
C LEU A 665 -82.13 8.24 -79.81
N THR A 666 -82.85 8.75 -80.81
CA THR A 666 -82.49 10.01 -81.48
C THR A 666 -82.65 11.21 -80.53
N PHE A 667 -83.71 11.22 -79.71
CA PHE A 667 -83.90 12.23 -78.67
C PHE A 667 -82.76 12.24 -77.64
N TYR A 668 -82.41 11.08 -77.06
CA TYR A 668 -81.31 10.98 -76.10
C TYR A 668 -79.94 11.28 -76.71
N LEU A 669 -79.71 10.95 -77.98
CA LEU A 669 -78.45 11.26 -78.67
C LEU A 669 -78.32 12.77 -78.98
N VAL A 670 -79.42 13.43 -79.36
CA VAL A 670 -79.47 14.90 -79.49
C VAL A 670 -79.31 15.59 -78.13
N LEU A 671 -79.96 15.07 -77.08
CA LEU A 671 -79.83 15.58 -75.72
C LEU A 671 -78.39 15.44 -75.20
N ALA A 672 -77.74 14.30 -75.44
CA ALA A 672 -76.33 14.08 -75.08
C ALA A 672 -75.39 15.04 -75.83
N LEU A 673 -75.59 15.23 -77.14
CA LEU A 673 -74.84 16.22 -77.93
C LEU A 673 -75.02 17.66 -77.43
N ALA A 674 -76.25 18.02 -77.03
CA ALA A 674 -76.55 19.33 -76.45
C ALA A 674 -75.88 19.52 -75.08
N VAL A 675 -75.94 18.52 -74.19
CA VAL A 675 -75.32 18.54 -72.86
C VAL A 675 -73.80 18.59 -72.96
N VAL A 676 -73.18 17.78 -73.82
CA VAL A 676 -71.71 17.80 -74.03
C VAL A 676 -71.27 19.14 -74.62
N SER A 677 -72.02 19.71 -75.57
CA SER A 677 -71.73 21.04 -76.11
C SER A 677 -71.88 22.15 -75.06
N PHE A 678 -72.91 22.08 -74.20
CA PHE A 678 -73.11 23.01 -73.09
C PHE A 678 -71.99 22.91 -72.05
N LEU A 679 -71.57 21.69 -71.68
CA LEU A 679 -70.44 21.47 -70.76
C LEU A 679 -69.12 21.97 -71.36
N PHE A 680 -68.89 21.75 -72.66
CA PHE A 680 -67.69 22.25 -73.35
C PHE A 680 -67.64 23.79 -73.39
N ILE A 681 -68.76 24.44 -73.73
CA ILE A 681 -68.86 25.91 -73.76
C ILE A 681 -68.73 26.51 -72.36
N THR A 682 -69.39 25.94 -71.34
CA THR A 682 -69.26 26.41 -69.95
C THR A 682 -67.85 26.21 -69.41
N CYS A 683 -67.17 25.10 -69.74
CA CYS A 683 -65.77 24.89 -69.38
C CYS A 683 -64.84 25.92 -70.04
N LEU A 684 -65.05 26.24 -71.33
CA LEU A 684 -64.32 27.32 -72.02
C LEU A 684 -64.57 28.70 -71.37
N VAL A 685 -65.83 29.02 -71.04
CA VAL A 685 -66.17 30.27 -70.34
C VAL A 685 -65.52 30.33 -68.96
N VAL A 686 -65.50 29.23 -68.20
CA VAL A 686 -64.81 29.16 -66.89
C VAL A 686 -63.31 29.33 -67.06
N ILE A 687 -62.67 28.67 -68.03
CA ILE A 687 -61.23 28.80 -68.30
C ILE A 687 -60.85 30.23 -68.70
N ILE A 688 -61.66 30.87 -69.56
CA ILE A 688 -61.49 32.28 -69.94
C ILE A 688 -61.72 33.20 -68.74
N SER A 689 -62.75 32.95 -67.92
CA SER A 689 -63.04 33.73 -66.71
C SER A 689 -61.92 33.62 -65.68
N VAL A 690 -61.37 32.43 -65.45
CA VAL A 690 -60.24 32.20 -64.54
C VAL A 690 -58.96 32.83 -65.09
N LYS A 691 -58.71 32.81 -66.41
CA LYS A 691 -57.60 33.55 -67.03
C LYS A 691 -57.75 35.06 -66.86
N ILE A 692 -58.94 35.62 -67.07
CA ILE A 692 -59.21 37.05 -66.88
C ILE A 692 -59.09 37.44 -65.40
N TYR A 693 -59.59 36.60 -64.48
CA TYR A 693 -59.49 36.80 -63.03
C TYR A 693 -58.03 36.78 -62.55
N ARG A 694 -57.24 35.74 -62.89
CA ARG A 694 -55.81 35.67 -62.57
C ARG A 694 -55.00 36.79 -63.21
N TRP A 695 -55.39 37.28 -64.39
CA TRP A 695 -54.74 38.42 -65.04
C TRP A 695 -55.03 39.75 -64.32
N ARG A 696 -56.24 39.92 -63.77
CA ARG A 696 -56.65 41.15 -63.06
C ARG A 696 -56.10 41.26 -61.63
N GLN A 697 -55.84 40.14 -60.96
CA GLN A 697 -55.45 40.12 -59.54
C GLN A 697 -53.95 40.45 -59.28
N SER A 698 -53.17 40.73 -60.31
CA SER A 698 -51.72 40.99 -60.20
C SER A 698 -51.30 42.47 -60.17
N ARG A 699 -52.25 43.45 -60.19
CA ARG A 699 -51.96 44.89 -60.03
C ARG A 699 -53.01 45.69 -59.23
N VAL A 700 -53.06 45.47 -57.90
CA VAL A 700 -53.41 46.39 -56.77
C VAL A 700 -53.11 45.56 -55.50
N LEU A 701 -51.95 45.58 -54.82
CA LEU A 701 -51.19 46.63 -54.13
C LEU A 701 -51.96 47.43 -53.04
N TYR A 702 -51.60 47.13 -51.78
CA TYR A 702 -51.62 47.95 -50.55
C TYR A 702 -52.93 48.46 -49.91
N HIS A 703 -52.89 48.47 -48.56
CA HIS A 703 -53.73 49.21 -47.57
C HIS A 703 -55.23 48.83 -47.45
N SER A 704 -55.66 48.14 -46.37
CA SER A 704 -55.97 48.59 -44.98
C SER A 704 -57.39 49.22 -44.85
N ASN A 705 -58.19 49.08 -43.77
CA ASN A 705 -57.85 49.09 -42.33
C ASN A 705 -59.03 48.64 -41.41
N LEU A 706 -58.72 48.04 -40.24
CA LEU A 706 -59.39 48.17 -38.90
C LEU A 706 -60.86 47.72 -38.66
N PRO A 707 -61.31 47.53 -37.37
CA PRO A 707 -60.57 47.44 -36.10
C PRO A 707 -60.91 46.21 -35.20
N VAL A 708 -59.95 45.78 -34.35
CA VAL A 708 -60.21 45.03 -33.09
C VAL A 708 -59.21 45.52 -32.02
N ILE A 709 -59.68 45.73 -30.78
CA ILE A 709 -58.91 46.08 -29.58
C ILE A 709 -59.66 45.47 -28.35
N PRO A 710 -59.03 45.22 -27.19
CA PRO A 710 -58.04 44.18 -26.91
C PRO A 710 -58.46 43.25 -25.74
N TYR A 711 -57.68 42.21 -25.44
CA TYR A 711 -57.38 41.83 -24.04
C TYR A 711 -55.98 41.17 -23.96
N TYR A 712 -55.29 41.32 -22.81
CA TYR A 712 -53.85 41.06 -22.60
C TYR A 712 -53.61 39.85 -21.62
N PRO A 713 -52.35 39.41 -21.34
CA PRO A 713 -51.93 38.03 -21.03
C PRO A 713 -51.75 37.74 -19.51
N PRO A 714 -51.27 36.52 -19.12
CA PRO A 714 -49.84 36.29 -18.73
C PRO A 714 -49.33 34.83 -19.07
N ARG A 715 -48.09 34.33 -18.84
CA ARG A 715 -46.69 34.81 -18.63
C ARG A 715 -45.70 33.58 -18.66
N TYR A 716 -44.48 33.75 -19.21
CA TYR A 716 -43.21 33.00 -18.87
C TYR A 716 -43.17 31.47 -19.17
N SER A 717 -42.03 30.77 -19.29
CA SER A 717 -40.60 31.11 -19.04
C SER A 717 -39.64 30.46 -20.07
N ASP A 718 -38.53 31.14 -20.37
CA ASP A 718 -37.11 30.69 -20.33
C ASP A 718 -36.78 29.17 -20.34
N THR A 719 -35.69 28.63 -20.89
CA THR A 719 -34.51 29.10 -21.68
C THR A 719 -33.89 27.85 -22.37
N LEU A 720 -32.84 27.85 -23.20
CA LEU A 720 -31.85 28.86 -23.63
C LEU A 720 -31.51 28.64 -25.14
N GLY A 721 -30.28 28.99 -25.57
CA GLY A 721 -29.71 28.73 -26.90
C GLY A 721 -28.60 27.66 -26.87
N THR A 722 -27.78 27.43 -27.89
CA THR A 722 -27.55 28.04 -29.22
C THR A 722 -26.95 26.92 -30.10
N GLY A 723 -27.28 26.67 -31.37
CA GLY A 723 -27.32 27.56 -32.53
C GLY A 723 -26.13 27.24 -33.47
N THR A 724 -26.36 26.80 -34.72
CA THR A 724 -25.35 26.78 -35.80
C THR A 724 -25.94 26.81 -37.22
N LEU A 725 -25.59 27.90 -37.93
CA LEU A 725 -25.28 28.02 -39.37
C LEU A 725 -26.32 27.74 -40.49
N GLN A 726 -26.22 28.61 -41.50
CA GLN A 726 -27.02 28.68 -42.73
C GLN A 726 -26.44 27.77 -43.82
N HIS A 727 -27.27 27.35 -44.78
CA HIS A 727 -26.86 27.13 -46.17
C HIS A 727 -27.92 27.69 -47.13
N VAL A 728 -27.48 28.52 -48.09
CA VAL A 728 -28.33 29.18 -49.08
C VAL A 728 -28.18 28.46 -50.42
N TYR A 729 -29.28 27.97 -50.99
CA TYR A 729 -29.30 27.46 -52.36
C TYR A 729 -29.81 28.54 -53.33
N ASN A 730 -28.91 29.07 -54.16
CA ASN A 730 -29.28 29.85 -55.34
C ASN A 730 -29.67 28.89 -56.48
N TYR A 731 -30.81 29.15 -57.13
CA TYR A 731 -31.19 28.55 -58.40
C TYR A 731 -31.20 29.61 -59.49
N GLU A 732 -30.28 29.53 -60.46
CA GLU A 732 -30.37 30.33 -61.68
C GLU A 732 -31.22 29.61 -62.73
N VAL A 733 -32.13 30.36 -63.35
CA VAL A 733 -33.09 29.86 -64.34
C VAL A 733 -32.73 30.43 -65.71
N CYS A 734 -32.27 29.58 -66.62
CA CYS A 734 -32.15 29.95 -68.04
C CYS A 734 -33.49 29.74 -68.76
N ARG A 735 -33.97 30.80 -69.42
CA ARG A 735 -35.05 30.75 -70.42
C ARG A 735 -34.53 31.32 -71.74
N THR A 736 -34.89 30.70 -72.86
CA THR A 736 -34.81 31.31 -74.19
C THR A 736 -36.16 31.26 -74.90
N THR A 737 -36.32 32.09 -75.92
CA THR A 737 -37.61 32.50 -76.50
C THR A 737 -37.95 31.79 -77.80
N ASP A 738 -39.26 31.55 -77.98
CA ASP A 738 -39.98 30.92 -79.10
C ASP A 738 -39.49 31.27 -80.53
N SER A 739 -39.38 30.24 -81.40
CA SER A 739 -39.81 30.31 -82.81
C SER A 739 -39.86 28.93 -83.52
N ARG A 740 -40.93 28.17 -83.27
CA ARG A 740 -41.69 27.32 -84.23
C ARG A 740 -40.97 26.31 -85.18
N LYS A 741 -41.11 25.01 -84.80
CA LYS A 741 -41.18 23.76 -85.61
C LYS A 741 -39.92 23.36 -86.41
N SER A 742 -39.47 22.10 -86.39
CA SER A 742 -40.12 20.82 -86.03
C SER A 742 -39.25 19.91 -85.15
N ASP A 743 -39.81 18.78 -84.71
CA ASP A 743 -39.48 18.10 -83.45
C ASP A 743 -38.17 17.28 -83.39
N TYR A 744 -37.83 16.99 -82.12
CA TYR A 744 -36.91 15.99 -81.55
C TYR A 744 -35.52 16.47 -81.11
N MET A 745 -35.45 16.94 -79.85
CA MET A 745 -34.20 16.94 -79.06
C MET A 745 -34.39 16.12 -77.79
N LYS A 746 -33.58 15.06 -77.67
CA LYS A 746 -33.65 14.04 -76.62
C LYS A 746 -32.53 14.32 -75.61
N CYS A 747 -32.86 14.83 -74.42
CA CYS A 747 -31.88 14.94 -73.33
C CYS A 747 -31.67 13.56 -72.72
N ILE A 748 -30.63 12.86 -73.17
CA ILE A 748 -30.21 11.55 -72.66
C ILE A 748 -29.43 11.74 -71.36
N PHE A 749 -29.83 11.04 -70.30
CA PHE A 749 -28.94 10.76 -69.18
C PHE A 749 -27.86 9.77 -69.62
N SER A 750 -26.59 10.11 -69.46
CA SER A 750 -25.48 9.17 -69.60
C SER A 750 -24.61 9.18 -68.35
N LYS A 751 -24.50 8.00 -67.71
CA LYS A 751 -23.41 7.65 -66.78
C LYS A 751 -22.04 7.85 -67.44
N PRO A 752 -20.97 7.84 -66.64
CA PRO A 752 -19.79 7.04 -66.99
C PRO A 752 -19.58 5.85 -66.05
N ASP A 753 -18.93 4.82 -66.58
CA ASP A 753 -18.71 3.52 -65.94
C ASP A 753 -17.38 3.40 -65.18
N ASN A 754 -17.20 2.23 -64.58
CA ASN A 754 -16.05 1.83 -63.79
C ASN A 754 -14.91 1.23 -64.65
N LYS A 755 -13.67 1.47 -64.18
CA LYS A 755 -12.51 0.54 -64.15
C LYS A 755 -11.53 0.34 -65.35
N TYR A 756 -10.26 0.32 -64.91
CA TYR A 756 -9.00 -0.26 -65.45
C TYR A 756 -8.28 0.39 -66.66
N TRP A 757 -6.99 0.70 -66.44
CA TRP A 757 -5.83 -0.04 -67.01
C TRP A 757 -4.58 0.08 -66.11
N ILE A 758 -3.49 -0.60 -66.46
CA ILE A 758 -2.38 -1.04 -65.61
C ILE A 758 -1.03 -0.40 -66.01
N TYR A 759 -0.18 -0.11 -65.01
CA TYR A 759 1.28 0.08 -65.00
C TYR A 759 2.01 0.66 -66.24
N HIS A 760 2.78 1.75 -66.02
CA HIS A 760 4.26 1.70 -65.92
C HIS A 760 4.87 3.10 -65.72
N HIS A 761 5.77 3.26 -64.74
CA HIS A 761 6.86 4.24 -64.78
C HIS A 761 8.00 3.77 -63.89
N GLY A 762 9.24 4.09 -64.26
CA GLY A 762 10.43 3.67 -63.52
C GLY A 762 11.45 4.79 -63.30
N TRP A 763 12.14 4.65 -62.17
CA TRP A 763 13.57 4.93 -61.93
C TRP A 763 14.17 6.36 -62.05
N PHE A 764 14.94 6.67 -60.99
CA PHE A 764 15.97 7.71 -60.72
C PHE A 764 15.50 8.96 -59.93
N ASN A 765 15.86 9.12 -58.63
CA ASN A 765 17.16 9.53 -58.04
C ASN A 765 17.46 11.04 -58.28
N TRP A 766 17.94 11.87 -57.34
CA TRP A 766 18.88 11.64 -56.20
C TRP A 766 18.86 12.83 -55.20
N THR A 767 19.04 12.60 -53.87
CA THR A 767 19.77 13.45 -52.86
C THR A 767 19.31 14.94 -52.61
N ASN A 768 19.60 15.68 -51.52
CA ASN A 768 20.52 15.53 -50.38
C ASN A 768 20.21 16.54 -49.20
N VAL A 769 20.79 16.29 -48.01
CA VAL A 769 21.16 17.25 -46.91
C VAL A 769 20.10 18.11 -46.16
N ASN A 770 19.77 17.68 -44.93
CA ASN A 770 19.98 18.26 -43.57
C ASN A 770 19.87 19.79 -43.21
N PRO A 771 19.66 20.12 -41.89
CA PRO A 771 19.00 21.35 -41.38
C PRO A 771 19.98 22.44 -40.88
N PRO A 772 19.53 23.51 -40.15
CA PRO A 772 19.49 23.42 -38.67
C PRO A 772 18.50 24.34 -37.89
N GLN A 773 18.45 24.09 -36.57
CA GLN A 773 18.31 25.01 -35.42
C GLN A 773 17.03 25.83 -35.15
N TRP A 774 16.49 25.56 -33.95
CA TRP A 774 15.90 26.54 -33.04
C TRP A 774 16.93 26.88 -31.97
N ASP A 775 16.93 28.11 -31.46
CA ASP A 775 17.47 28.48 -30.15
C ASP A 775 16.68 29.70 -29.61
N ASP A 776 16.63 29.79 -28.29
CA ASP A 776 15.83 30.67 -27.43
C ASP A 776 15.76 32.17 -27.78
N LEU A 777 14.69 32.85 -27.31
CA LEU A 777 14.85 33.84 -26.25
C LEU A 777 13.52 34.27 -25.57
N ASP A 778 13.59 34.28 -24.25
CA ASP A 778 12.57 34.71 -23.29
C ASP A 778 12.37 36.24 -23.28
N PHE A 779 11.16 36.74 -22.99
CA PHE A 779 10.92 38.02 -22.30
C PHE A 779 9.43 38.24 -21.99
N GLY A 780 9.03 38.05 -20.73
CA GLY A 780 7.69 38.39 -20.25
C GLY A 780 7.50 39.86 -19.86
N ARG A 781 6.26 40.37 -19.98
CA ARG A 781 5.68 41.42 -19.11
C ARG A 781 4.18 41.65 -19.41
N ASN A 782 3.36 41.58 -18.36
CA ASN A 782 2.09 42.29 -18.09
C ASN A 782 0.97 42.21 -19.18
N MET A 783 -0.33 42.20 -18.87
CA MET A 783 -1.00 42.91 -17.77
C MET A 783 -2.44 42.38 -17.60
N ILE A 784 -2.86 42.18 -16.34
CA ILE A 784 -4.25 42.31 -15.78
C ILE A 784 -5.44 41.72 -16.57
N LEU A 785 -6.15 40.80 -15.92
CA LEU A 785 -7.61 40.71 -16.00
C LEU A 785 -8.21 40.77 -14.59
N GLN A 786 -9.32 41.50 -14.43
CA GLN A 786 -10.10 41.57 -13.20
C GLN A 786 -11.29 40.59 -13.26
N LEU A 787 -11.77 40.23 -12.06
CA LEU A 787 -12.96 39.42 -11.72
C LEU A 787 -12.76 37.90 -11.86
#